data_AF-A0A6N8HXK8-F1
#
_entry.id   AF-A0A6N8HXK8-F1
#
_cell.length_a   1.000
_cell.length_b   1.000
_cell.length_c   1.000
_cell.angle_alpha   90.00
_cell.angle_beta   90.00
_cell.angle_gamma   90.00
#
_symmetry.space_group_name_H-M   'P 1'
#
loop_
_entity.id
_entity.type
_entity.pdbx_description
1 polymer ?
#
loop_
_entity_poly.entity_id
_entity_poly.type
_entity_poly.pdbx_seq_one_letter_code
_entity_poly.pdbx_strand_id
1 'polypeptide(L)'
;MCKNFKRLKSVSASVVLSLAIVFSTSFTGSGVAAHAYSNGAVSPYSSNTSADSSDSPVTSKDVIYQILTDRFYDGDTSNNIPSGFDSSLFDGTGQKYRLYQGGDWQGIIDKIPYLKSMGITAVWISAPYENRDTEIDDYNSDGSINKWTSYHGYHVRNYFATNKHFGTFKQFESLRDALHQNGMKLIIDFVTNHTSRSHNPTLNNANEDGKLYEPDKKPDGSYALDANGEPYDYNGDGKVENLLADPNNDKNGWFHQFGDRGNDNSVWGYRNKDLGSLADFSQENSSVVSYLESAVKYWSHLGINGLRYDATLHENPAFVKGLMDSVNKQSTVTQFGEFFIGRPSDKYSEYCSFPRRTGVNNLDFEYYRANSTCFGDFSTTMSDFGNMMQYTQKDYQFSNQAVTFIDNQDVPRFGYQQQNQKPFNASLAVLLTARGIPNIYYGTEQYINPGTNDNNIGRIFMEKQSSFNENTTAYKLIKKLSDLRQSNDAIAYGQTSVLYSDDNVMVFQRKFYDNTVVVAVNRQPDRSYTVPSISVGLPSGTYSDYLGSMLYGDSTTVSNGKIDSIGLSGGEVDVWSYNAAATETPEVGDIMSTQGSAGTKVYIYGRNFGTSPTVKFGNTAATVLSSTSTMIETTVPSGAVHGDNSVTVTNSGMTSNGIVYNVLSGDQNQVIFHVKASTNYGDNIYVVGSIPELGSWDTSKCTEAMLCPNYPEWYLPVSVPANTTFQFKFIKKDSSGNVTWESSSNRTITSSSSTTGVVDTPVYTWSAN
;
A
#
# COMPACT_ATOMS: atom_id res chain seq x y z
N MET A 1 -51.68 -7.17 -25.07
CA MET A 1 -52.52 -6.75 -26.21
C MET A 1 -52.34 -5.25 -26.46
N CYS A 2 -52.68 -4.73 -27.65
CA CYS A 2 -52.80 -3.29 -28.01
C CYS A 2 -51.70 -2.33 -27.48
N LYS A 3 -50.63 -1.94 -28.20
CA LYS A 3 -50.50 -1.28 -29.53
C LYS A 3 -51.20 0.09 -29.67
N ASN A 4 -50.42 1.04 -30.22
CA ASN A 4 -50.75 2.35 -30.86
C ASN A 4 -50.36 3.61 -30.06
N PHE A 5 -49.80 4.70 -30.63
CA PHE A 5 -49.42 4.99 -32.04
C PHE A 5 -48.37 6.15 -32.14
N LYS A 6 -47.49 6.10 -33.17
CA LYS A 6 -47.09 7.18 -34.15
C LYS A 6 -46.88 8.66 -33.70
N ARG A 7 -46.03 9.50 -34.33
CA ARG A 7 -44.88 9.40 -35.28
C ARG A 7 -44.41 10.83 -35.66
N LEU A 8 -43.09 11.06 -35.84
CA LEU A 8 -42.49 12.18 -36.63
C LEU A 8 -42.80 13.62 -36.10
N LYS A 9 -42.16 14.73 -36.53
CA LYS A 9 -41.17 14.99 -37.62
C LYS A 9 -40.23 16.17 -37.26
N SER A 10 -39.14 16.34 -38.00
CA SER A 10 -38.21 17.50 -37.96
C SER A 10 -38.59 18.63 -38.93
N VAL A 11 -38.01 19.82 -38.69
CA VAL A 11 -37.76 21.03 -39.55
C VAL A 11 -37.75 22.26 -38.59
N SER A 12 -36.95 23.34 -38.68
CA SER A 12 -35.65 23.73 -39.25
C SER A 12 -35.71 25.23 -39.59
N ALA A 13 -34.65 25.97 -39.24
CA ALA A 13 -34.19 27.27 -39.82
C ALA A 13 -34.76 28.64 -39.35
N SER A 14 -33.87 29.64 -39.51
CA SER A 14 -34.03 31.12 -39.48
C SER A 14 -34.33 31.78 -38.12
N VAL A 15 -33.44 32.54 -37.46
CA VAL A 15 -32.51 33.65 -37.83
C VAL A 15 -33.18 35.04 -37.88
N VAL A 16 -32.75 35.92 -36.97
CA VAL A 16 -32.72 37.40 -37.10
C VAL A 16 -31.38 37.90 -36.51
N LEU A 17 -30.81 38.97 -37.08
CA LEU A 17 -29.45 39.47 -36.84
C LEU A 17 -29.47 40.98 -36.53
N SER A 18 -28.63 41.47 -35.60
CA SER A 18 -28.12 42.87 -35.40
C SER A 18 -27.49 42.97 -33.99
N LEU A 19 -26.44 43.75 -33.67
CA LEU A 19 -25.43 44.58 -34.38
C LEU A 19 -24.25 44.70 -33.37
N ALA A 20 -22.95 44.53 -33.66
CA ALA A 20 -22.01 45.41 -34.39
C ALA A 20 -22.13 46.92 -34.03
N ILE A 21 -21.08 47.73 -33.87
CA ILE A 21 -19.60 47.61 -34.04
C ILE A 21 -18.89 48.19 -32.76
N VAL A 22 -17.58 48.45 -32.58
CA VAL A 22 -16.43 48.98 -33.38
C VAL A 22 -15.09 48.36 -32.85
N PHE A 23 -13.90 48.80 -33.28
CA PHE A 23 -13.06 48.16 -34.31
C PHE A 23 -11.67 48.86 -34.45
N SER A 24 -10.54 48.20 -34.12
CA SER A 24 -9.17 48.67 -34.50
C SER A 24 -8.12 47.53 -34.42
N THR A 25 -7.81 46.82 -35.52
CA THR A 25 -6.63 47.00 -36.41
C THR A 25 -5.31 46.39 -35.87
N SER A 26 -4.50 45.66 -36.65
CA SER A 26 -4.57 45.33 -38.10
C SER A 26 -3.49 44.33 -38.57
N PHE A 27 -3.82 43.47 -39.57
CA PHE A 27 -2.95 42.91 -40.63
C PHE A 27 -1.82 41.92 -40.20
N THR A 28 -1.38 40.92 -40.99
CA THR A 28 -1.83 40.36 -42.30
C THR A 28 -1.53 38.84 -42.35
N GLY A 29 -2.15 38.08 -43.26
CA GLY A 29 -2.08 36.60 -43.28
C GLY A 29 -1.22 35.93 -44.36
N SER A 30 -1.20 34.59 -44.28
CA SER A 30 -0.72 33.58 -45.23
C SER A 30 -1.34 32.24 -44.77
N GLY A 31 -1.35 31.10 -45.48
CA GLY A 31 -0.67 30.64 -46.69
C GLY A 31 -0.35 29.15 -46.48
N VAL A 32 -0.76 28.26 -47.39
CA VAL A 32 -0.84 26.81 -47.10
C VAL A 32 0.48 26.07 -47.36
N ALA A 33 1.00 25.35 -46.35
CA ALA A 33 1.87 24.18 -46.52
C ALA A 33 1.91 23.35 -45.22
N ALA A 34 2.10 22.03 -45.33
CA ALA A 34 2.37 21.14 -44.19
C ALA A 34 3.87 20.79 -44.13
N HIS A 35 4.43 20.73 -42.92
CA HIS A 35 5.71 20.10 -42.54
C HIS A 35 5.49 19.52 -41.13
N ALA A 36 5.61 18.21 -40.92
CA ALA A 36 6.86 17.46 -40.70
C ALA A 36 7.38 17.60 -39.24
N TYR A 37 7.31 16.50 -38.49
CA TYR A 37 7.90 16.39 -37.15
C TYR A 37 9.43 16.47 -37.23
N SER A 38 10.06 17.22 -36.32
CA SER A 38 11.51 17.25 -36.13
C SER A 38 11.85 17.28 -34.64
N ASN A 39 12.72 16.38 -34.18
CA ASN A 39 13.22 16.37 -32.81
C ASN A 39 14.01 17.67 -32.52
N GLY A 40 13.69 18.34 -31.41
CA GLY A 40 14.40 19.51 -30.91
C GLY A 40 13.91 19.85 -29.51
N ALA A 41 14.82 19.91 -28.54
CA ALA A 41 14.48 20.05 -27.13
C ALA A 41 14.45 21.53 -26.66
N VAL A 42 13.96 21.70 -25.42
CA VAL A 42 13.97 22.93 -24.59
C VAL A 42 12.92 24.00 -24.94
N SER A 43 12.02 24.23 -23.98
CA SER A 43 11.46 25.55 -23.68
C SER A 43 11.31 25.68 -22.15
N PRO A 44 11.71 26.79 -21.51
CA PRO A 44 11.83 26.87 -20.05
C PRO A 44 10.62 27.54 -19.37
N TYR A 45 10.12 26.94 -18.28
CA TYR A 45 9.27 27.63 -17.31
C TYR A 45 9.73 27.33 -15.88
N SER A 46 9.70 28.36 -15.03
CA SER A 46 10.30 28.34 -13.69
C SER A 46 9.41 27.65 -12.66
N SER A 47 9.78 26.44 -12.26
CA SER A 47 9.19 25.74 -11.11
C SER A 47 9.56 26.44 -9.80
N ASN A 48 8.59 27.09 -9.16
CA ASN A 48 8.74 27.62 -7.80
C ASN A 48 7.78 26.90 -6.85
N THR A 49 7.94 25.59 -6.79
CA THR A 49 7.30 24.64 -5.87
C THR A 49 8.40 23.78 -5.24
N SER A 50 8.23 23.37 -3.98
CA SER A 50 9.25 22.64 -3.22
C SER A 50 9.66 21.33 -3.89
N ALA A 51 10.97 21.10 -4.00
CA ALA A 51 11.54 19.92 -4.63
C ALA A 51 11.56 18.71 -3.68
N ASP A 52 10.44 17.98 -3.63
CA ASP A 52 10.53 16.52 -3.66
C ASP A 52 10.43 16.07 -5.12
N SER A 53 11.16 15.03 -5.51
CA SER A 53 11.13 14.51 -6.88
C SER A 53 9.80 13.83 -7.21
N SER A 54 9.41 13.85 -8.49
CA SER A 54 8.34 13.00 -9.04
C SER A 54 8.51 11.52 -8.68
N ASP A 55 9.76 11.11 -8.53
CA ASP A 55 10.20 9.72 -8.36
C ASP A 55 10.35 9.33 -6.87
N SER A 56 9.89 10.20 -5.95
CA SER A 56 10.00 10.00 -4.50
C SER A 56 8.95 9.00 -3.95
N PRO A 57 9.31 8.16 -2.96
CA PRO A 57 8.37 7.30 -2.24
C PRO A 57 7.18 8.05 -1.60
N VAL A 58 6.08 7.35 -1.37
CA VAL A 58 4.94 7.82 -0.56
C VAL A 58 5.31 7.81 0.93
N THR A 59 5.05 8.90 1.62
CA THR A 59 5.52 9.18 2.99
C THR A 59 4.37 9.38 3.96
N SER A 60 4.66 9.48 5.26
CA SER A 60 3.67 9.88 6.27
C SER A 60 3.17 11.34 6.16
N LYS A 61 3.73 12.16 5.26
CA LYS A 61 3.12 13.45 4.87
C LYS A 61 2.00 13.29 3.85
N ASP A 62 1.96 12.18 3.12
CA ASP A 62 0.99 11.99 2.05
C ASP A 62 -0.40 11.61 2.58
N VAL A 63 -1.42 11.88 1.76
CA VAL A 63 -2.77 11.34 1.92
C VAL A 63 -3.08 10.49 0.71
N ILE A 64 -3.31 9.19 0.92
CA ILE A 64 -3.63 8.22 -0.11
C ILE A 64 -5.14 8.24 -0.37
N TYR A 65 -5.53 8.22 -1.64
CA TYR A 65 -6.89 7.96 -2.08
C TYR A 65 -6.92 6.66 -2.88
N GLN A 66 -7.61 5.64 -2.36
CA GLN A 66 -7.69 4.32 -2.97
C GLN A 66 -8.87 4.24 -3.93
N ILE A 67 -8.57 3.94 -5.19
CA ILE A 67 -9.48 3.84 -6.31
C ILE A 67 -9.55 2.38 -6.77
N LEU A 68 -10.75 1.82 -6.75
CA LEU A 68 -11.06 0.59 -7.47
C LEU A 68 -11.36 0.98 -8.93
N THR A 69 -10.43 0.72 -9.85
CA THR A 69 -10.38 1.38 -11.18
C THR A 69 -11.72 1.31 -11.91
N ASP A 70 -12.26 0.09 -12.11
CA ASP A 70 -13.56 -0.19 -12.75
C ASP A 70 -14.76 0.58 -12.16
N ARG A 71 -14.64 1.06 -10.92
CA ARG A 71 -15.74 1.60 -10.12
C ARG A 71 -15.65 3.10 -9.88
N PHE A 72 -14.74 3.80 -10.56
CA PHE A 72 -14.53 5.23 -10.35
C PHE A 72 -15.27 6.11 -11.36
N TYR A 73 -14.79 6.17 -12.61
CA TYR A 73 -15.33 7.04 -13.66
C TYR A 73 -14.96 6.49 -15.06
N ASP A 74 -15.92 6.43 -15.98
CA ASP A 74 -15.72 6.02 -17.38
C ASP A 74 -15.19 7.23 -18.18
N GLY A 75 -13.93 7.16 -18.63
CA GLY A 75 -13.26 8.22 -19.41
C GLY A 75 -13.13 7.90 -20.90
N ASP A 76 -12.95 6.63 -21.25
CA ASP A 76 -12.83 6.12 -22.60
C ASP A 76 -13.75 4.90 -22.82
N THR A 77 -15.04 5.20 -22.97
CA THR A 77 -16.12 4.25 -23.32
C THR A 77 -15.81 3.23 -24.45
N SER A 78 -14.74 3.41 -25.23
CA SER A 78 -14.31 2.47 -26.27
C SER A 78 -13.60 1.23 -25.71
N ASN A 79 -13.04 1.30 -24.50
CA ASN A 79 -12.40 0.16 -23.81
C ASN A 79 -13.38 -0.71 -22.99
N ASN A 80 -14.60 -0.22 -22.72
CA ASN A 80 -15.63 -0.90 -21.91
C ASN A 80 -15.88 -2.36 -22.30
N ILE A 81 -15.86 -2.66 -23.61
CA ILE A 81 -15.95 -4.01 -24.17
C ILE A 81 -14.79 -4.15 -25.17
N PRO A 82 -13.61 -4.65 -24.74
CA PRO A 82 -12.43 -4.76 -25.60
C PRO A 82 -12.67 -5.66 -26.81
N SER A 83 -11.90 -5.45 -27.88
CA SER A 83 -12.06 -6.18 -29.14
C SER A 83 -11.86 -7.69 -28.94
N GLY A 84 -12.95 -8.46 -29.06
CA GLY A 84 -12.97 -9.92 -28.92
C GLY A 84 -13.54 -10.43 -27.59
N PHE A 85 -13.80 -9.54 -26.62
CA PHE A 85 -14.38 -9.88 -25.32
C PHE A 85 -15.92 -10.02 -25.42
N ASP A 86 -16.53 -10.80 -24.53
CA ASP A 86 -17.99 -10.89 -24.50
C ASP A 86 -18.60 -9.65 -23.80
N SER A 87 -19.49 -8.98 -24.53
CA SER A 87 -20.44 -7.97 -24.05
C SER A 87 -21.21 -8.34 -22.78
N SER A 88 -21.41 -9.63 -22.48
CA SER A 88 -22.11 -10.09 -21.27
C SER A 88 -21.36 -9.76 -19.96
N LEU A 89 -20.04 -9.54 -20.04
CA LEU A 89 -19.14 -9.24 -18.92
C LEU A 89 -19.23 -7.79 -18.45
N PHE A 90 -19.96 -6.93 -19.18
CA PHE A 90 -20.13 -5.50 -18.91
C PHE A 90 -21.58 -5.16 -18.46
N ASP A 91 -21.71 -4.12 -17.64
CA ASP A 91 -22.99 -3.60 -17.15
C ASP A 91 -23.15 -2.09 -17.37
N GLY A 92 -22.19 -1.29 -16.91
CA GLY A 92 -22.22 0.18 -16.99
C GLY A 92 -23.35 0.89 -16.21
N THR A 93 -24.31 0.16 -15.64
CA THR A 93 -25.46 0.70 -14.90
C THR A 93 -25.21 0.83 -13.39
N GLY A 94 -24.09 0.29 -12.90
CA GLY A 94 -23.78 0.19 -11.47
C GLY A 94 -24.68 -0.77 -10.69
N GLN A 95 -25.46 -1.63 -11.36
CA GLN A 95 -26.44 -2.52 -10.71
C GLN A 95 -25.94 -3.96 -10.58
N LYS A 96 -25.04 -4.42 -11.46
CA LYS A 96 -24.42 -5.75 -11.39
C LYS A 96 -23.01 -5.64 -10.80
N TYR A 97 -22.93 -5.63 -9.46
CA TYR A 97 -21.70 -5.41 -8.70
C TYR A 97 -20.53 -6.39 -8.95
N ARG A 98 -20.77 -7.47 -9.72
CA ARG A 98 -19.80 -8.53 -10.06
C ARG A 98 -19.25 -8.45 -11.51
N LEU A 99 -19.82 -7.58 -12.34
CA LEU A 99 -19.40 -7.35 -13.73
C LEU A 99 -18.53 -6.08 -13.85
N TYR A 100 -17.88 -5.90 -15.00
CA TYR A 100 -17.25 -4.61 -15.34
C TYR A 100 -18.30 -3.51 -15.46
N GLN A 101 -17.94 -2.32 -14.98
CA GLN A 101 -18.75 -1.12 -14.94
C GLN A 101 -18.16 0.01 -15.80
N GLY A 102 -16.87 -0.05 -16.14
CA GLY A 102 -16.26 0.82 -17.15
C GLY A 102 -15.36 1.93 -16.63
N GLY A 103 -15.01 1.92 -15.33
CA GLY A 103 -14.04 2.86 -14.80
C GLY A 103 -12.61 2.55 -15.27
N ASP A 104 -11.90 3.56 -15.78
CA ASP A 104 -10.62 3.38 -16.47
C ASP A 104 -9.57 4.44 -16.06
N TRP A 105 -8.36 4.35 -16.64
CA TRP A 105 -7.28 5.30 -16.35
C TRP A 105 -7.53 6.70 -16.90
N GLN A 106 -8.28 6.85 -18.00
CA GLN A 106 -8.66 8.17 -18.51
C GLN A 106 -9.63 8.87 -17.55
N GLY A 107 -10.55 8.11 -16.96
CA GLY A 107 -11.49 8.63 -15.97
C GLY A 107 -10.81 9.02 -14.66
N ILE A 108 -9.71 8.36 -14.27
CA ILE A 108 -8.86 8.84 -13.16
C ILE A 108 -8.16 10.15 -13.55
N ILE A 109 -7.60 10.27 -14.76
CA ILE A 109 -7.02 11.53 -15.28
C ILE A 109 -8.05 12.66 -15.25
N ASP A 110 -9.28 12.42 -15.70
CA ASP A 110 -10.36 13.41 -15.74
C ASP A 110 -10.81 13.89 -14.34
N LYS A 111 -10.52 13.11 -13.28
CA LYS A 111 -10.78 13.48 -11.87
C LYS A 111 -9.55 13.97 -11.10
N ILE A 112 -8.38 14.06 -11.72
CA ILE A 112 -7.19 14.70 -11.11
C ILE A 112 -7.50 16.09 -10.51
N PRO A 113 -8.29 16.98 -11.14
CA PRO A 113 -8.67 18.26 -10.54
C PRO A 113 -9.47 18.11 -9.24
N TYR A 114 -10.38 17.14 -9.16
CA TYR A 114 -11.20 16.84 -7.98
C TYR A 114 -10.34 16.29 -6.83
N LEU A 115 -9.47 15.32 -7.12
CA LEU A 115 -8.57 14.71 -6.13
C LEU A 115 -7.57 15.73 -5.57
N LYS A 116 -6.97 16.54 -6.44
CA LYS A 116 -6.02 17.60 -6.06
C LYS A 116 -6.67 18.72 -5.26
N SER A 117 -7.91 19.11 -5.61
CA SER A 117 -8.65 20.14 -4.87
C SER A 117 -9.14 19.64 -3.50
N MET A 118 -9.24 18.32 -3.32
CA MET A 118 -9.42 17.65 -2.03
C MET A 118 -8.11 17.52 -1.22
N GLY A 119 -6.95 17.83 -1.81
CA GLY A 119 -5.65 17.74 -1.14
C GLY A 119 -5.11 16.31 -1.06
N ILE A 120 -5.55 15.41 -1.95
CA ILE A 120 -4.92 14.10 -2.13
C ILE A 120 -3.51 14.31 -2.72
N THR A 121 -2.53 13.55 -2.22
CA THR A 121 -1.14 13.60 -2.71
C THR A 121 -0.61 12.25 -3.17
N ALA A 122 -1.34 11.17 -2.94
CA ALA A 122 -1.07 9.85 -3.51
C ALA A 122 -2.38 9.18 -3.96
N VAL A 123 -2.36 8.53 -5.12
CA VAL A 123 -3.49 7.74 -5.64
C VAL A 123 -3.07 6.28 -5.68
N TRP A 124 -3.83 5.40 -5.02
CA TRP A 124 -3.66 3.95 -5.09
C TRP A 124 -4.72 3.39 -6.03
N ILE A 125 -4.30 2.71 -7.10
CA ILE A 125 -5.21 2.07 -8.07
C ILE A 125 -5.18 0.54 -7.97
N SER A 126 -6.23 -0.10 -8.48
CA SER A 126 -6.28 -1.56 -8.69
C SER A 126 -5.14 -2.07 -9.59
N ALA A 127 -4.88 -3.36 -9.49
CA ALA A 127 -3.78 -4.01 -10.20
C ALA A 127 -3.89 -3.77 -11.72
N PRO A 128 -2.84 -3.22 -12.37
CA PRO A 128 -2.97 -2.63 -13.70
C PRO A 128 -2.78 -3.62 -14.86
N TYR A 129 -2.24 -4.80 -14.55
CA TYR A 129 -1.91 -5.84 -15.53
C TYR A 129 -3.10 -6.72 -15.90
N GLU A 130 -2.93 -7.53 -16.95
CA GLU A 130 -4.03 -8.31 -17.51
C GLU A 130 -4.53 -9.39 -16.55
N ASN A 131 -5.86 -9.45 -16.48
CA ASN A 131 -6.65 -10.31 -15.62
C ASN A 131 -7.45 -11.31 -16.45
N ARG A 132 -7.96 -12.37 -15.81
CA ARG A 132 -8.83 -13.36 -16.46
C ARG A 132 -10.05 -12.66 -17.07
N ASP A 133 -10.17 -12.82 -18.38
CA ASP A 133 -11.15 -12.23 -19.29
C ASP A 133 -12.37 -13.13 -19.55
N THR A 134 -12.36 -14.35 -18.99
CA THR A 134 -13.47 -15.29 -19.04
C THR A 134 -14.35 -15.23 -17.81
N GLU A 135 -15.63 -15.52 -17.99
CA GLU A 135 -16.63 -15.55 -16.93
C GLU A 135 -16.30 -16.57 -15.83
N ILE A 136 -16.71 -16.24 -14.60
CA ILE A 136 -16.68 -17.13 -13.43
C ILE A 136 -18.13 -17.32 -12.95
N ASP A 137 -18.67 -18.52 -13.13
CA ASP A 137 -20.01 -18.91 -12.71
C ASP A 137 -19.95 -19.57 -11.31
N ASP A 138 -20.65 -18.97 -10.33
CA ASP A 138 -20.94 -19.58 -9.03
C ASP A 138 -22.38 -20.09 -8.97
N TYR A 139 -22.55 -21.40 -8.75
CA TYR A 139 -23.84 -22.07 -8.69
C TYR A 139 -24.42 -22.02 -7.26
N ASN A 140 -25.56 -21.36 -7.11
CA ASN A 140 -26.27 -21.27 -5.83
C ASN A 140 -27.15 -22.52 -5.59
N SER A 141 -27.47 -22.81 -4.33
CA SER A 141 -28.27 -23.98 -3.92
C SER A 141 -29.74 -23.95 -4.37
N ASP A 142 -30.23 -22.81 -4.86
CA ASP A 142 -31.55 -22.65 -5.49
C ASP A 142 -31.52 -22.85 -7.03
N GLY A 143 -30.34 -23.10 -7.61
CA GLY A 143 -30.13 -23.24 -9.05
C GLY A 143 -29.92 -21.92 -9.80
N SER A 144 -29.86 -20.78 -9.11
CA SER A 144 -29.42 -19.52 -9.71
C SER A 144 -27.88 -19.47 -9.86
N ILE A 145 -27.39 -18.58 -10.72
CA ILE A 145 -25.95 -18.43 -11.00
C ILE A 145 -25.52 -17.00 -10.67
N ASN A 146 -24.50 -16.86 -9.83
CA ASN A 146 -23.77 -15.61 -9.63
C ASN A 146 -22.64 -15.52 -10.67
N LYS A 147 -22.78 -14.59 -11.60
CA LYS A 147 -21.81 -14.32 -12.67
C LYS A 147 -20.79 -13.29 -12.19
N TRP A 148 -19.50 -13.61 -12.30
CA TRP A 148 -18.39 -12.74 -11.90
C TRP A 148 -17.40 -12.49 -13.04
N THR A 149 -16.71 -11.35 -12.92
CA THR A 149 -15.60 -10.91 -13.76
C THR A 149 -14.46 -10.42 -12.87
N SER A 150 -13.26 -10.34 -13.44
CA SER A 150 -12.03 -9.94 -12.75
C SER A 150 -11.86 -8.41 -12.61
N TYR A 151 -12.96 -7.66 -12.51
CA TYR A 151 -13.01 -6.18 -12.49
C TYR A 151 -12.15 -5.51 -11.41
N HIS A 152 -11.75 -6.27 -10.40
CA HIS A 152 -10.97 -5.84 -9.25
C HIS A 152 -9.44 -5.94 -9.45
N GLY A 153 -8.96 -6.64 -10.48
CA GLY A 153 -7.53 -6.78 -10.79
C GLY A 153 -6.80 -7.94 -10.11
N TYR A 154 -7.48 -8.72 -9.24
CA TYR A 154 -6.86 -9.78 -8.42
C TYR A 154 -6.98 -11.21 -9.00
N HIS A 155 -7.36 -11.37 -10.27
CA HIS A 155 -7.31 -12.66 -10.97
C HIS A 155 -6.32 -12.56 -12.13
N VAL A 156 -5.03 -12.59 -11.81
CA VAL A 156 -3.95 -12.39 -12.78
C VAL A 156 -3.98 -13.45 -13.89
N ARG A 157 -3.75 -12.99 -15.12
CA ARG A 157 -3.58 -13.81 -16.32
C ARG A 157 -2.21 -13.56 -16.97
N ASN A 158 -1.78 -12.30 -17.07
CA ASN A 158 -0.48 -11.92 -17.64
C ASN A 158 0.02 -10.60 -17.03
N TYR A 159 1.17 -10.62 -16.34
CA TYR A 159 1.74 -9.43 -15.70
C TYR A 159 2.37 -8.42 -16.68
N PHE A 160 2.66 -8.81 -17.92
CA PHE A 160 3.38 -7.98 -18.91
C PHE A 160 2.46 -7.52 -20.06
N ALA A 161 1.15 -7.65 -19.88
CA ALA A 161 0.09 -6.97 -20.62
C ALA A 161 -0.75 -6.14 -19.62
N THR A 162 -1.52 -5.16 -20.09
CA THR A 162 -2.43 -4.37 -19.25
C THR A 162 -3.82 -5.01 -19.15
N ASN A 163 -4.62 -4.63 -18.15
CA ASN A 163 -6.06 -4.92 -18.21
C ASN A 163 -6.69 -4.04 -19.30
N LYS A 164 -7.17 -4.69 -20.37
CA LYS A 164 -7.74 -4.02 -21.55
C LYS A 164 -8.99 -3.18 -21.27
N HIS A 165 -9.66 -3.39 -20.12
CA HIS A 165 -10.76 -2.53 -19.64
C HIS A 165 -10.28 -1.27 -18.90
N PHE A 166 -8.99 -1.14 -18.55
CA PHE A 166 -8.44 0.07 -17.91
C PHE A 166 -7.61 0.92 -18.88
N GLY A 167 -7.04 0.28 -19.91
CA GLY A 167 -6.33 0.94 -21.02
C GLY A 167 -5.06 0.19 -21.45
N THR A 168 -4.36 0.76 -22.43
CA THR A 168 -3.03 0.33 -22.91
C THR A 168 -1.90 0.81 -21.99
N PHE A 169 -0.68 0.26 -22.10
CA PHE A 169 0.48 0.79 -21.34
C PHE A 169 0.70 2.29 -21.59
N LYS A 170 0.47 2.80 -22.81
CA LYS A 170 0.58 4.23 -23.11
C LYS A 170 -0.44 5.08 -22.34
N GLN A 171 -1.61 4.54 -22.02
CA GLN A 171 -2.60 5.18 -21.13
C GLN A 171 -2.18 5.09 -19.64
N PHE A 172 -1.57 3.98 -19.21
CA PHE A 172 -0.97 3.89 -17.85
C PHE A 172 0.15 4.93 -17.65
N GLU A 173 1.07 5.07 -18.62
CA GLU A 173 2.09 6.13 -18.60
C GLU A 173 1.45 7.52 -18.54
N SER A 174 0.38 7.75 -19.30
CA SER A 174 -0.33 9.04 -19.32
C SER A 174 -0.99 9.35 -17.97
N LEU A 175 -1.49 8.33 -17.25
CA LEU A 175 -2.03 8.47 -15.90
C LEU A 175 -0.92 8.84 -14.90
N ARG A 176 0.19 8.11 -14.89
CA ARG A 176 1.38 8.43 -14.09
C ARG A 176 1.83 9.86 -14.35
N ASP A 177 2.05 10.22 -15.61
CA ASP A 177 2.59 11.53 -15.99
C ASP A 177 1.62 12.65 -15.60
N ALA A 178 0.30 12.45 -15.73
CA ALA A 178 -0.70 13.42 -15.32
C ALA A 178 -0.79 13.60 -13.79
N LEU A 179 -0.64 12.52 -13.01
CA LEU A 179 -0.55 12.56 -11.55
C LEU A 179 0.73 13.30 -11.11
N HIS A 180 1.89 12.92 -11.66
CA HIS A 180 3.20 13.52 -11.37
C HIS A 180 3.26 15.00 -11.71
N GLN A 181 2.78 15.41 -12.90
CA GLN A 181 2.63 16.83 -13.30
C GLN A 181 1.74 17.62 -12.33
N ASN A 182 0.87 16.94 -11.59
CA ASN A 182 0.00 17.53 -10.59
C ASN A 182 0.55 17.48 -9.16
N GLY A 183 1.72 16.88 -8.92
CA GLY A 183 2.30 16.70 -7.58
C GLY A 183 1.64 15.57 -6.79
N MET A 184 1.01 14.61 -7.47
CA MET A 184 0.44 13.41 -6.88
C MET A 184 1.26 12.17 -7.24
N LYS A 185 1.47 11.30 -6.26
CA LYS A 185 2.18 10.02 -6.37
C LYS A 185 1.24 8.91 -6.83
N LEU A 186 1.76 7.88 -7.51
CA LEU A 186 1.00 6.70 -7.95
C LEU A 186 1.43 5.44 -7.17
N ILE A 187 0.46 4.75 -6.57
CA ILE A 187 0.59 3.40 -5.99
C ILE A 187 -0.23 2.45 -6.86
N ILE A 188 0.28 1.24 -7.10
CA ILE A 188 -0.53 0.15 -7.70
C ILE A 188 -0.70 -0.99 -6.69
N ASP A 189 -1.85 -1.65 -6.74
CA ASP A 189 -1.99 -3.02 -6.24
C ASP A 189 -1.08 -3.98 -7.04
N PHE A 190 -0.55 -4.98 -6.35
CA PHE A 190 0.22 -6.06 -6.95
C PHE A 190 -0.04 -7.38 -6.22
N VAL A 191 -0.42 -8.42 -6.96
CA VAL A 191 -0.60 -9.78 -6.44
C VAL A 191 0.66 -10.58 -6.71
N THR A 192 1.29 -11.11 -5.66
CA THR A 192 2.41 -12.06 -5.76
C THR A 192 2.08 -13.43 -5.15
N ASN A 193 0.92 -13.56 -4.51
CA ASN A 193 0.46 -14.82 -3.92
C ASN A 193 -0.08 -15.83 -4.94
N HIS A 194 -0.92 -15.40 -5.89
CA HIS A 194 -1.71 -16.29 -6.75
C HIS A 194 -1.91 -15.73 -8.16
N THR A 195 -2.35 -16.58 -9.10
CA THR A 195 -2.82 -16.15 -10.42
C THR A 195 -4.31 -15.84 -10.41
N SER A 196 -5.14 -16.83 -10.70
CA SER A 196 -6.60 -16.73 -10.82
C SER A 196 -7.26 -18.06 -10.44
N ARG A 197 -8.59 -18.08 -10.38
CA ARG A 197 -9.39 -19.20 -9.88
C ARG A 197 -9.21 -20.47 -10.72
N SER A 198 -8.53 -21.46 -10.16
CA SER A 198 -8.15 -22.71 -10.83
C SER A 198 -9.16 -23.84 -10.66
N HIS A 199 -10.07 -23.73 -9.69
CA HIS A 199 -11.14 -24.70 -9.44
C HIS A 199 -12.44 -23.99 -9.04
N ASN A 200 -13.58 -24.60 -9.34
CA ASN A 200 -14.91 -24.08 -9.01
C ASN A 200 -15.45 -24.65 -7.69
N PRO A 201 -15.39 -23.92 -6.55
CA PRO A 201 -15.89 -24.41 -5.26
C PRO A 201 -17.40 -24.72 -5.24
N THR A 202 -18.19 -24.16 -6.16
CA THR A 202 -19.64 -24.44 -6.25
C THR A 202 -19.99 -25.63 -7.17
N LEU A 203 -19.08 -26.01 -8.07
CA LEU A 203 -19.24 -27.12 -9.03
C LEU A 203 -18.29 -28.28 -8.67
N ASN A 204 -18.28 -28.70 -7.40
CA ASN A 204 -17.53 -29.86 -6.90
C ASN A 204 -16.00 -29.76 -7.22
N ASN A 205 -15.42 -28.57 -7.08
CA ASN A 205 -14.03 -28.26 -7.41
C ASN A 205 -13.62 -28.67 -8.84
N ALA A 206 -14.55 -28.58 -9.80
CA ALA A 206 -14.23 -28.77 -11.22
C ALA A 206 -13.18 -27.75 -11.69
N ASN A 207 -12.24 -28.20 -12.51
CA ASN A 207 -11.14 -27.40 -13.02
C ASN A 207 -11.64 -26.14 -13.78
N GLU A 208 -11.09 -24.99 -13.43
CA GLU A 208 -11.29 -23.69 -14.07
C GLU A 208 -9.97 -23.16 -14.68
N ASP A 209 -10.03 -22.00 -15.34
CA ASP A 209 -8.84 -21.35 -15.85
C ASP A 209 -8.13 -20.51 -14.78
N GLY A 210 -7.00 -21.03 -14.31
CA GLY A 210 -6.02 -20.34 -13.46
C GLY A 210 -4.65 -20.16 -14.14
N LYS A 211 -4.61 -20.20 -15.48
CA LYS A 211 -3.35 -20.19 -16.26
C LYS A 211 -2.65 -18.84 -16.24
N LEU A 212 -1.32 -18.93 -16.37
CA LEU A 212 -0.41 -17.79 -16.45
C LEU A 212 0.20 -17.71 -17.85
N TYR A 213 0.20 -16.51 -18.42
CA TYR A 213 0.73 -16.21 -19.74
C TYR A 213 1.80 -15.11 -19.67
N GLU A 214 2.59 -15.00 -20.74
CA GLU A 214 3.38 -13.81 -21.03
C GLU A 214 3.32 -13.46 -22.53
N PRO A 215 3.55 -12.20 -22.93
CA PRO A 215 3.61 -11.81 -24.33
C PRO A 215 4.72 -12.56 -25.07
N ASP A 216 4.62 -12.60 -26.40
CA ASP A 216 5.70 -13.07 -27.26
C ASP A 216 7.03 -12.32 -26.98
N LYS A 217 8.17 -12.96 -27.23
CA LYS A 217 9.51 -12.37 -27.01
C LYS A 217 10.31 -12.27 -28.29
N LYS A 218 10.94 -11.11 -28.49
CA LYS A 218 11.89 -10.85 -29.57
C LYS A 218 13.24 -11.55 -29.27
N PRO A 219 14.13 -11.72 -30.27
CA PRO A 219 15.43 -12.38 -30.08
C PRO A 219 16.41 -11.67 -29.12
N ASP A 220 16.12 -10.44 -28.71
CA ASP A 220 16.85 -9.70 -27.66
C ASP A 220 16.30 -9.94 -26.24
N GLY A 221 15.22 -10.73 -26.10
CA GLY A 221 14.54 -11.02 -24.84
C GLY A 221 13.44 -10.01 -24.48
N SER A 222 13.27 -8.91 -25.22
CA SER A 222 12.20 -7.93 -24.99
C SER A 222 10.83 -8.45 -25.42
N TYR A 223 9.78 -8.06 -24.71
CA TYR A 223 8.40 -8.40 -25.08
C TYR A 223 7.97 -7.78 -26.41
N ALA A 224 7.19 -8.50 -27.20
CA ALA A 224 6.64 -8.11 -28.49
C ALA A 224 5.42 -7.19 -28.29
N LEU A 225 5.69 -5.95 -27.86
CA LEU A 225 4.70 -4.91 -27.62
C LEU A 225 4.70 -3.88 -28.78
N ASP A 226 3.53 -3.38 -29.14
CA ASP A 226 3.31 -2.39 -30.20
C ASP A 226 3.64 -0.94 -29.75
N ALA A 227 3.25 0.06 -30.55
CA ALA A 227 3.49 1.48 -30.23
C ALA A 227 2.64 2.03 -29.06
N ASN A 228 1.56 1.35 -28.68
CA ASN A 228 0.73 1.64 -27.51
C ASN A 228 1.14 0.77 -26.30
N GLY A 229 1.90 -0.30 -26.57
CA GLY A 229 2.35 -1.31 -25.62
C GLY A 229 1.55 -2.61 -25.66
N GLU A 230 0.61 -2.78 -26.60
CA GLU A 230 -0.20 -4.00 -26.69
C GLU A 230 0.63 -5.19 -27.24
N PRO A 231 0.49 -6.41 -26.69
CA PRO A 231 1.10 -7.62 -27.25
C PRO A 231 0.70 -7.88 -28.71
N TYR A 232 1.65 -8.31 -29.53
CA TYR A 232 1.40 -8.76 -30.90
C TYR A 232 2.07 -10.12 -31.21
N ASP A 233 1.53 -10.83 -32.20
CA ASP A 233 2.06 -12.10 -32.71
C ASP A 233 3.38 -11.84 -33.44
N TYR A 234 4.50 -12.19 -32.81
CA TYR A 234 5.85 -12.02 -33.34
C TYR A 234 6.35 -13.31 -34.00
N ASN A 235 5.95 -14.48 -33.48
CA ASN A 235 6.43 -15.78 -33.92
C ASN A 235 5.67 -16.36 -35.13
N GLY A 236 4.42 -15.95 -35.34
CA GLY A 236 3.56 -16.31 -36.46
C GLY A 236 2.64 -17.52 -36.24
N ASP A 237 2.41 -17.97 -35.00
CA ASP A 237 1.51 -19.10 -34.70
C ASP A 237 0.03 -18.72 -34.54
N GLY A 238 -0.32 -17.44 -34.64
CA GLY A 238 -1.67 -16.93 -34.50
C GLY A 238 -2.06 -16.53 -33.07
N LYS A 239 -1.09 -16.42 -32.15
CA LYS A 239 -1.29 -15.90 -30.79
C LYS A 239 -0.36 -14.73 -30.51
N VAL A 240 -0.75 -13.86 -29.58
CA VAL A 240 0.07 -12.74 -29.08
C VAL A 240 0.82 -13.07 -27.78
N GLU A 241 0.67 -14.30 -27.29
CA GLU A 241 1.09 -14.75 -25.96
C GLU A 241 1.46 -16.25 -25.91
N ASN A 242 2.31 -16.58 -24.94
CA ASN A 242 2.76 -17.91 -24.62
C ASN A 242 2.19 -18.37 -23.27
N LEU A 243 1.72 -19.63 -23.20
CA LEU A 243 1.32 -20.26 -21.94
C LEU A 243 2.58 -20.61 -21.13
N LEU A 244 2.71 -20.03 -19.94
CA LEU A 244 3.87 -20.18 -19.07
C LEU A 244 3.64 -21.25 -17.98
N ALA A 245 2.47 -21.22 -17.33
CA ALA A 245 2.11 -22.19 -16.30
C ALA A 245 0.60 -22.49 -16.31
N ASP A 246 0.24 -23.73 -15.96
CA ASP A 246 -1.15 -24.22 -15.88
C ASP A 246 -1.33 -25.04 -14.60
N PRO A 247 -2.10 -24.58 -13.60
CA PRO A 247 -2.25 -25.29 -12.32
C PRO A 247 -2.91 -26.66 -12.49
N ASN A 248 -3.68 -26.86 -13.56
CA ASN A 248 -4.33 -28.14 -13.86
C ASN A 248 -3.38 -29.17 -14.51
N ASN A 249 -2.13 -28.77 -14.80
CA ASN A 249 -1.15 -29.52 -15.56
C ASN A 249 0.29 -29.12 -15.15
N ASP A 250 0.48 -28.76 -13.87
CA ASP A 250 1.73 -28.16 -13.40
C ASP A 250 2.84 -29.21 -13.27
N LYS A 251 3.65 -29.27 -14.33
CA LYS A 251 4.84 -30.13 -14.46
C LYS A 251 6.08 -29.55 -13.81
N ASN A 252 6.06 -28.27 -13.46
CA ASN A 252 7.25 -27.49 -13.10
C ASN A 252 7.24 -27.05 -11.62
N GLY A 253 6.17 -27.34 -10.88
CA GLY A 253 5.99 -26.95 -9.48
C GLY A 253 5.82 -25.44 -9.32
N TRP A 254 5.14 -24.78 -10.26
CA TRP A 254 4.84 -23.34 -10.17
C TRP A 254 3.77 -23.04 -9.13
N PHE A 255 2.91 -24.01 -8.83
CA PHE A 255 1.81 -23.85 -7.90
C PHE A 255 1.86 -24.85 -6.75
N HIS A 256 1.38 -24.44 -5.59
CA HIS A 256 1.08 -25.36 -4.50
C HIS A 256 -0.07 -26.30 -4.90
N GLN A 257 0.02 -27.57 -4.50
CA GLN A 257 -0.97 -28.61 -4.80
C GLN A 257 -1.50 -29.24 -3.49
N PHE A 258 -1.68 -28.39 -2.48
CA PHE A 258 -2.16 -28.77 -1.15
C PHE A 258 -3.67 -28.49 -0.94
N GLY A 259 -4.32 -27.88 -1.94
CA GLY A 259 -5.75 -27.59 -1.99
C GLY A 259 -6.18 -26.41 -1.12
N ASP A 260 -7.45 -26.02 -1.24
CA ASP A 260 -8.01 -24.87 -0.54
C ASP A 260 -7.76 -24.88 0.97
N ARG A 261 -7.33 -23.72 1.50
CA ARG A 261 -7.05 -23.53 2.92
C ARG A 261 -8.28 -23.81 3.79
N GLY A 262 -9.46 -23.34 3.38
CA GLY A 262 -10.70 -23.45 4.12
C GLY A 262 -10.58 -23.03 5.59
N ASN A 263 -10.72 -24.00 6.49
CA ASN A 263 -10.65 -23.82 7.94
C ASN A 263 -9.23 -24.04 8.54
N ASP A 264 -8.22 -24.29 7.70
CA ASP A 264 -6.83 -24.42 8.16
C ASP A 264 -6.30 -23.05 8.60
N ASN A 265 -6.24 -22.86 9.92
CA ASN A 265 -5.76 -21.64 10.54
C ASN A 265 -4.31 -21.77 11.04
N SER A 266 -3.52 -22.72 10.54
CA SER A 266 -2.08 -22.79 10.81
C SER A 266 -1.31 -21.79 9.94
N VAL A 267 -0.13 -21.31 10.39
CA VAL A 267 0.74 -20.43 9.57
C VAL A 267 1.14 -21.12 8.26
N TRP A 268 1.38 -22.43 8.31
CA TRP A 268 1.61 -23.23 7.10
C TRP A 268 0.42 -23.20 6.14
N GLY A 269 -0.78 -23.46 6.64
CA GLY A 269 -2.01 -23.41 5.84
C GLY A 269 -2.33 -22.01 5.29
N TYR A 270 -1.94 -20.93 5.97
CA TYR A 270 -2.02 -19.59 5.37
C TYR A 270 -1.07 -19.46 4.18
N ARG A 271 0.18 -19.94 4.28
CA ARG A 271 1.24 -19.68 3.28
C ARG A 271 1.45 -20.72 2.16
N ASN A 272 0.66 -21.80 2.13
CA ASN A 272 0.92 -22.96 1.26
C ASN A 272 -0.36 -23.60 0.69
N LYS A 273 -1.50 -22.91 0.74
CA LYS A 273 -2.80 -23.47 0.34
C LYS A 273 -3.69 -22.42 -0.30
N ASP A 274 -4.41 -22.85 -1.33
CA ASP A 274 -5.23 -22.01 -2.18
C ASP A 274 -6.15 -21.09 -1.35
N LEU A 275 -5.97 -19.79 -1.54
CA LEU A 275 -6.84 -18.76 -0.99
C LEU A 275 -8.13 -18.72 -1.81
N GLY A 276 -9.15 -19.49 -1.42
CA GLY A 276 -10.44 -19.50 -2.12
C GLY A 276 -10.35 -20.10 -3.54
N SER A 277 -9.57 -21.18 -3.69
CA SER A 277 -9.34 -21.90 -4.95
C SER A 277 -8.68 -21.06 -6.07
N LEU A 278 -7.99 -19.98 -5.70
CA LEU A 278 -7.03 -19.25 -6.53
C LEU A 278 -5.73 -20.05 -6.62
N ALA A 279 -5.15 -20.22 -7.81
CA ALA A 279 -3.90 -20.98 -7.98
C ALA A 279 -2.72 -20.28 -7.28
N ASP A 280 -2.31 -20.88 -6.16
CA ASP A 280 -1.33 -20.37 -5.20
C ASP A 280 0.09 -20.62 -5.67
N PHE A 281 0.92 -19.58 -5.80
CA PHE A 281 2.30 -19.69 -6.28
C PHE A 281 3.20 -20.37 -5.25
N SER A 282 4.03 -21.32 -5.69
CA SER A 282 5.10 -21.83 -4.83
C SER A 282 6.31 -20.89 -4.89
N GLN A 283 6.41 -19.95 -3.93
CA GLN A 283 7.52 -19.00 -3.89
C GLN A 283 8.84 -19.62 -3.40
N GLU A 284 8.83 -20.92 -3.08
CA GLU A 284 9.99 -21.81 -2.90
C GLU A 284 10.60 -22.22 -4.26
N ASN A 285 9.90 -22.03 -5.38
CA ASN A 285 10.42 -22.34 -6.71
C ASN A 285 11.18 -21.13 -7.29
N SER A 286 12.48 -21.29 -7.55
CA SER A 286 13.32 -20.24 -8.14
C SER A 286 12.83 -19.70 -9.49
N SER A 287 12.06 -20.49 -10.25
CA SER A 287 11.41 -20.03 -11.50
C SER A 287 10.29 -19.03 -11.21
N VAL A 288 9.48 -19.30 -10.19
CA VAL A 288 8.38 -18.44 -9.73
C VAL A 288 8.95 -17.15 -9.12
N VAL A 289 9.95 -17.27 -8.23
CA VAL A 289 10.68 -16.13 -7.66
C VAL A 289 11.21 -15.22 -8.78
N SER A 290 11.90 -15.81 -9.76
CA SER A 290 12.49 -15.05 -10.87
C SER A 290 11.46 -14.39 -11.78
N TYR A 291 10.28 -14.99 -11.94
CA TYR A 291 9.19 -14.41 -12.73
C TYR A 291 8.49 -13.27 -11.96
N LEU A 292 8.13 -13.48 -10.69
CA LEU A 292 7.47 -12.47 -9.86
C LEU A 292 8.37 -11.26 -9.59
N GLU A 293 9.67 -11.46 -9.32
CA GLU A 293 10.64 -10.35 -9.24
C GLU A 293 10.68 -9.56 -10.55
N SER A 294 10.69 -10.24 -11.71
CA SER A 294 10.70 -9.57 -13.02
C SER A 294 9.41 -8.79 -13.28
N ALA A 295 8.26 -9.33 -12.86
CA ALA A 295 6.95 -8.71 -13.00
C ALA A 295 6.84 -7.43 -12.15
N VAL A 296 7.17 -7.51 -10.85
CA VAL A 296 7.13 -6.33 -9.96
C VAL A 296 8.15 -5.27 -10.41
N LYS A 297 9.36 -5.67 -10.82
CA LYS A 297 10.38 -4.76 -11.35
C LYS A 297 9.97 -4.07 -12.64
N TYR A 298 9.28 -4.76 -13.54
CA TYR A 298 8.79 -4.16 -14.77
C TYR A 298 7.86 -2.98 -14.47
N TRP A 299 6.87 -3.18 -13.59
CA TRP A 299 5.96 -2.11 -13.17
C TRP A 299 6.61 -1.05 -12.27
N SER A 300 7.54 -1.42 -11.38
CA SER A 300 8.27 -0.46 -10.54
C SER A 300 9.27 0.40 -11.33
N HIS A 301 9.70 -0.07 -12.51
CA HIS A 301 10.50 0.73 -13.44
C HIS A 301 9.66 1.69 -14.28
N LEU A 302 8.35 1.50 -14.40
CA LEU A 302 7.44 2.44 -15.06
C LEU A 302 7.20 3.73 -14.24
N GLY A 303 7.93 4.01 -13.17
CA GLY A 303 7.88 5.29 -12.45
C GLY A 303 6.71 5.46 -11.48
N ILE A 304 6.20 4.35 -10.92
CA ILE A 304 5.31 4.39 -9.75
C ILE A 304 6.08 4.79 -8.48
N ASN A 305 5.36 5.26 -7.47
CA ASN A 305 5.90 5.73 -6.18
C ASN A 305 5.67 4.72 -5.03
N GLY A 306 4.84 3.70 -5.25
CA GLY A 306 4.62 2.63 -4.28
C GLY A 306 3.88 1.41 -4.81
N LEU A 307 3.88 0.35 -4.00
CA LEU A 307 3.25 -0.95 -4.24
C LEU A 307 2.44 -1.35 -3.01
N ARG A 308 1.17 -1.75 -3.21
CA ARG A 308 0.38 -2.51 -2.22
C ARG A 308 0.42 -3.98 -2.63
N TYR A 309 1.10 -4.81 -1.85
CA TYR A 309 1.11 -6.27 -2.06
C TYR A 309 -0.17 -6.90 -1.49
N ASP A 310 -0.91 -7.60 -2.34
CA ASP A 310 -2.10 -8.33 -1.96
C ASP A 310 -1.76 -9.54 -1.07
N ALA A 311 -2.64 -9.88 -0.14
CA ALA A 311 -2.61 -11.12 0.64
C ALA A 311 -1.27 -11.50 1.33
N THR A 312 -0.40 -10.55 1.75
CA THR A 312 0.95 -10.86 2.29
C THR A 312 1.01 -11.77 3.53
N LEU A 313 -0.12 -11.98 4.22
CA LEU A 313 -0.30 -13.03 5.25
C LEU A 313 -0.12 -14.46 4.69
N HIS A 314 -0.40 -14.63 3.40
CA HIS A 314 -0.35 -15.89 2.66
C HIS A 314 0.98 -16.09 1.91
N GLU A 315 1.93 -15.17 2.03
CA GLU A 315 3.19 -15.25 1.30
C GLU A 315 4.35 -15.75 2.19
N ASN A 316 5.30 -16.47 1.59
CA ASN A 316 6.58 -16.80 2.20
C ASN A 316 7.39 -15.50 2.51
N PRO A 317 7.68 -15.17 3.79
CA PRO A 317 8.38 -13.93 4.14
C PRO A 317 9.84 -13.85 3.64
N ALA A 318 10.48 -14.98 3.33
CA ALA A 318 11.81 -14.99 2.71
C ALA A 318 11.75 -14.51 1.26
N PHE A 319 10.74 -14.95 0.50
CA PHE A 319 10.45 -14.41 -0.83
C PHE A 319 10.14 -12.90 -0.75
N VAL A 320 9.23 -12.47 0.13
CA VAL A 320 8.84 -11.04 0.24
C VAL A 320 10.04 -10.16 0.60
N LYS A 321 10.95 -10.62 1.49
CA LYS A 321 12.20 -9.90 1.80
C LYS A 321 13.13 -9.79 0.58
N GLY A 322 13.31 -10.89 -0.16
CA GLY A 322 14.14 -10.93 -1.37
C GLY A 322 13.61 -10.00 -2.45
N LEU A 323 12.32 -10.12 -2.76
CA LEU A 323 11.58 -9.24 -3.66
C LEU A 323 11.76 -7.76 -3.30
N MET A 324 11.60 -7.42 -2.01
CA MET A 324 11.70 -6.04 -1.52
C MET A 324 13.09 -5.43 -1.70
N ASP A 325 14.16 -6.15 -1.36
CA ASP A 325 15.56 -5.71 -1.60
C ASP A 325 15.82 -5.59 -3.11
N SER A 326 15.39 -6.58 -3.87
CA SER A 326 15.55 -6.66 -5.32
C SER A 326 14.86 -5.50 -6.07
N VAL A 327 13.64 -5.13 -5.66
CA VAL A 327 12.89 -3.96 -6.18
C VAL A 327 13.57 -2.65 -5.78
N ASN A 328 13.88 -2.45 -4.50
CA ASN A 328 14.49 -1.20 -4.02
C ASN A 328 15.87 -0.92 -4.64
N LYS A 329 16.61 -1.98 -5.00
CA LYS A 329 17.90 -1.83 -5.71
C LYS A 329 17.75 -1.26 -7.13
N GLN A 330 16.57 -1.30 -7.73
CA GLN A 330 16.24 -0.69 -9.03
C GLN A 330 15.44 0.61 -8.88
N SER A 331 14.33 0.54 -8.14
CA SER A 331 13.40 1.64 -7.86
C SER A 331 13.02 1.60 -6.37
N THR A 332 13.70 2.37 -5.51
CA THR A 332 13.26 2.54 -4.12
C THR A 332 11.91 3.25 -4.09
N VAL A 333 10.86 2.51 -3.72
CA VAL A 333 9.45 2.93 -3.66
C VAL A 333 8.82 2.47 -2.34
N THR A 334 7.69 3.07 -1.95
CA THR A 334 7.00 2.66 -0.71
C THR A 334 6.32 1.30 -0.91
N GLN A 335 6.62 0.34 -0.03
CA GLN A 335 6.11 -1.01 -0.13
C GLN A 335 5.33 -1.36 1.13
N PHE A 336 4.04 -1.66 0.98
CA PHE A 336 3.17 -2.12 2.06
C PHE A 336 2.28 -3.28 1.59
N GLY A 337 1.72 -4.06 2.51
CA GLY A 337 0.99 -5.29 2.20
C GLY A 337 -0.28 -5.47 3.01
N GLU A 338 -1.18 -6.30 2.48
CA GLU A 338 -2.38 -6.73 3.19
C GLU A 338 -2.14 -7.96 4.06
N PHE A 339 -1.95 -7.71 5.35
CA PHE A 339 -1.80 -8.75 6.37
C PHE A 339 -3.08 -8.79 7.23
N PHE A 340 -4.16 -9.39 6.68
CA PHE A 340 -5.56 -9.30 7.18
C PHE A 340 -5.83 -10.02 8.52
N ILE A 341 -5.15 -9.64 9.60
CA ILE A 341 -5.47 -10.05 10.98
C ILE A 341 -5.41 -8.86 11.94
N GLY A 342 -5.61 -9.14 13.22
CA GLY A 342 -5.50 -8.19 14.33
C GLY A 342 -5.61 -8.92 15.65
N ARG A 343 -5.57 -8.23 16.78
CA ARG A 343 -5.85 -8.84 18.08
C ARG A 343 -7.31 -9.36 18.12
N PRO A 344 -7.59 -10.51 18.75
CA PRO A 344 -6.69 -11.35 19.56
C PRO A 344 -6.10 -12.55 18.77
N SER A 345 -5.76 -12.40 17.49
CA SER A 345 -5.15 -13.49 16.70
C SER A 345 -3.86 -14.02 17.32
N ASP A 346 -3.70 -15.34 17.29
CA ASP A 346 -2.48 -16.07 17.64
C ASP A 346 -1.25 -15.65 16.80
N LYS A 347 -1.49 -15.11 15.61
CA LYS A 347 -0.47 -14.63 14.65
C LYS A 347 -0.18 -13.13 14.77
N TYR A 348 -0.71 -12.44 15.78
CA TYR A 348 -0.46 -10.99 15.94
C TYR A 348 1.04 -10.66 16.11
N SER A 349 1.83 -11.55 16.71
CA SER A 349 3.30 -11.45 16.77
C SER A 349 3.98 -11.55 15.40
N GLU A 350 3.36 -12.27 14.46
CA GLU A 350 3.81 -12.37 13.08
C GLU A 350 3.52 -11.06 12.33
N TYR A 351 2.28 -10.57 12.39
CA TYR A 351 1.85 -9.27 11.84
C TYR A 351 2.76 -8.12 12.29
N CYS A 352 3.07 -8.01 13.59
CA CYS A 352 3.97 -6.97 14.10
C CYS A 352 5.44 -7.15 13.71
N SER A 353 5.88 -8.39 13.45
CA SER A 353 7.28 -8.67 13.08
C SER A 353 7.51 -8.66 11.58
N PHE A 354 6.49 -8.86 10.75
CA PHE A 354 6.60 -8.96 9.30
C PHE A 354 7.29 -7.71 8.70
N PRO A 355 6.89 -6.45 9.01
CA PRO A 355 7.60 -5.26 8.55
C PRO A 355 9.07 -5.16 8.96
N ARG A 356 9.48 -5.75 10.10
CA ARG A 356 10.91 -5.81 10.48
C ARG A 356 11.68 -6.89 9.72
N ARG A 357 11.00 -7.98 9.32
CA ARG A 357 11.61 -9.15 8.64
C ARG A 357 11.71 -8.94 7.14
N THR A 358 10.68 -8.35 6.52
CA THR A 358 10.57 -8.14 5.07
C THR A 358 10.83 -6.71 4.64
N GLY A 359 10.70 -5.73 5.55
CA GLY A 359 10.76 -4.30 5.24
C GLY A 359 9.53 -3.76 4.48
N VAL A 360 8.56 -4.63 4.15
CA VAL A 360 7.24 -4.27 3.60
C VAL A 360 6.32 -3.95 4.78
N ASN A 361 5.75 -2.75 4.82
CA ASN A 361 4.88 -2.33 5.92
C ASN A 361 3.46 -2.92 5.80
N ASN A 362 2.56 -2.65 6.75
CA ASN A 362 1.21 -3.22 6.74
C ASN A 362 0.12 -2.15 6.48
N LEU A 363 -0.97 -2.57 5.84
CA LEU A 363 -2.30 -1.99 6.08
C LEU A 363 -2.68 -2.19 7.56
N ASP A 364 -3.08 -1.11 8.23
CA ASP A 364 -3.24 -1.07 9.69
C ASP A 364 -4.63 -1.56 10.14
N PHE A 365 -4.79 -2.88 10.17
CA PHE A 365 -6.04 -3.52 10.59
C PHE A 365 -6.38 -3.32 12.07
N GLU A 366 -5.41 -3.01 12.94
CA GLU A 366 -5.70 -2.64 14.33
C GLU A 366 -6.36 -1.26 14.38
N TYR A 367 -5.83 -0.29 13.62
CA TYR A 367 -6.44 1.03 13.48
C TYR A 367 -7.87 0.92 12.91
N TYR A 368 -8.05 0.20 11.80
CA TYR A 368 -9.39 0.02 11.19
C TYR A 368 -10.38 -0.61 12.18
N ARG A 369 -10.03 -1.73 12.84
CA ARG A 369 -10.94 -2.45 13.76
C ARG A 369 -11.33 -1.58 14.96
N ALA A 370 -10.36 -0.89 15.57
CA ALA A 370 -10.62 0.01 16.68
C ALA A 370 -11.42 1.25 16.23
N ASN A 371 -11.18 1.79 15.03
CA ASN A 371 -11.96 2.90 14.49
C ASN A 371 -13.42 2.50 14.23
N SER A 372 -13.64 1.36 13.55
CA SER A 372 -14.95 0.83 13.22
C SER A 372 -15.80 0.56 14.48
N THR A 373 -15.22 -0.03 15.52
CA THR A 373 -15.94 -0.26 16.79
C THR A 373 -16.11 0.99 17.66
N CYS A 374 -15.28 2.02 17.49
CA CYS A 374 -15.36 3.25 18.27
C CYS A 374 -16.25 4.33 17.62
N PHE A 375 -16.13 4.56 16.31
CA PHE A 375 -16.89 5.59 15.59
C PHE A 375 -17.99 5.03 14.69
N GLY A 376 -17.89 3.76 14.29
CA GLY A 376 -18.93 3.06 13.52
C GLY A 376 -20.12 2.69 14.42
N ASP A 377 -20.03 1.56 15.11
CA ASP A 377 -21.13 0.98 15.89
C ASP A 377 -21.16 1.36 17.39
N PHE A 378 -20.13 2.06 17.87
CA PHE A 378 -19.93 2.49 19.27
C PHE A 378 -19.78 1.33 20.29
N SER A 379 -19.48 0.11 19.85
CA SER A 379 -19.30 -1.07 20.72
C SER A 379 -18.07 -1.02 21.62
N THR A 380 -17.04 -0.23 21.29
CA THR A 380 -15.87 0.04 22.15
C THR A 380 -15.84 1.51 22.61
N THR A 381 -14.95 1.87 23.54
CA THR A 381 -14.80 3.23 24.07
C THR A 381 -13.77 4.08 23.30
N MET A 382 -13.80 5.40 23.51
CA MET A 382 -12.69 6.28 23.09
C MET A 382 -11.38 5.95 23.82
N SER A 383 -11.46 5.43 25.03
CA SER A 383 -10.29 4.92 25.78
C SER A 383 -9.70 3.65 25.17
N ASP A 384 -10.51 2.73 24.63
CA ASP A 384 -10.02 1.55 23.90
C ASP A 384 -9.28 1.95 22.62
N PHE A 385 -9.81 2.93 21.89
CA PHE A 385 -9.13 3.53 20.72
C PHE A 385 -7.82 4.23 21.13
N GLY A 386 -7.82 4.97 22.24
CA GLY A 386 -6.61 5.57 22.81
C GLY A 386 -5.57 4.53 23.24
N ASN A 387 -5.99 3.38 23.76
CA ASN A 387 -5.13 2.25 24.08
C ASN A 387 -4.55 1.62 22.82
N MET A 388 -5.32 1.48 21.74
CA MET A 388 -4.84 1.02 20.43
C MET A 388 -3.71 1.90 19.89
N MET A 389 -3.89 3.23 19.89
CA MET A 389 -2.84 4.15 19.44
C MET A 389 -1.54 4.00 20.26
N GLN A 390 -1.65 3.71 21.56
CA GLN A 390 -0.48 3.52 22.43
C GLN A 390 0.23 2.19 22.21
N TYR A 391 -0.48 1.05 22.12
CA TYR A 391 0.21 -0.23 21.92
C TYR A 391 0.72 -0.41 20.49
N THR A 392 0.00 0.04 19.46
CA THR A 392 0.49 -0.04 18.07
C THR A 392 1.77 0.79 17.85
N GLN A 393 1.88 1.94 18.49
CA GLN A 393 3.11 2.75 18.50
C GLN A 393 4.31 2.06 19.14
N LYS A 394 4.09 1.10 20.05
CA LYS A 394 5.13 0.29 20.68
C LYS A 394 5.44 -0.99 19.89
N ASP A 395 4.40 -1.64 19.37
CA ASP A 395 4.50 -2.93 18.69
C ASP A 395 5.07 -2.79 17.26
N TYR A 396 4.82 -1.67 16.57
CA TYR A 396 5.30 -1.43 15.20
C TYR A 396 6.58 -0.58 15.21
N GLN A 397 7.68 -1.11 14.67
CA GLN A 397 8.96 -0.40 14.57
C GLN A 397 8.89 0.88 13.71
N PHE A 398 8.07 0.86 12.65
CA PHE A 398 7.89 1.97 11.70
C PHE A 398 6.42 2.41 11.69
N SER A 399 5.86 2.72 12.86
CA SER A 399 4.43 3.03 13.06
C SER A 399 3.90 4.22 12.25
N ASN A 400 4.75 5.18 11.85
CA ASN A 400 4.37 6.28 10.97
C ASN A 400 4.20 5.86 9.49
N GLN A 401 4.76 4.72 9.08
CA GLN A 401 4.68 4.19 7.72
C GLN A 401 3.54 3.17 7.51
N ALA A 402 2.87 2.73 8.59
CA ALA A 402 1.70 1.86 8.50
C ALA A 402 0.53 2.61 7.84
N VAL A 403 -0.21 1.96 6.93
CA VAL A 403 -1.26 2.61 6.14
C VAL A 403 -2.61 2.49 6.86
N THR A 404 -3.10 3.59 7.42
CA THR A 404 -4.34 3.63 8.22
C THR A 404 -5.57 3.88 7.36
N PHE A 405 -6.71 3.28 7.70
CA PHE A 405 -7.96 3.44 6.97
C PHE A 405 -9.18 3.25 7.88
N ILE A 406 -10.36 3.66 7.42
CA ILE A 406 -11.65 3.45 8.12
C ILE A 406 -12.60 2.52 7.33
N ASP A 407 -12.44 2.48 6.00
CA ASP A 407 -12.95 1.44 5.11
C ASP A 407 -11.98 1.21 3.93
N ASN A 408 -12.13 0.08 3.25
CA ASN A 408 -11.39 -0.30 2.04
C ASN A 408 -12.28 -1.21 1.14
N GLN A 409 -11.69 -1.87 0.15
CA GLN A 409 -12.37 -2.74 -0.80
C GLN A 409 -12.83 -4.11 -0.26
N ASP A 410 -12.38 -4.48 0.95
CA ASP A 410 -12.57 -5.80 1.60
C ASP A 410 -13.13 -5.72 3.03
N VAL A 411 -13.62 -4.54 3.43
CA VAL A 411 -14.39 -4.34 4.66
C VAL A 411 -15.66 -3.51 4.39
N PRO A 412 -16.68 -3.57 5.27
CA PRO A 412 -17.91 -2.81 5.06
C PRO A 412 -17.64 -1.29 5.01
N ARG A 413 -18.27 -0.61 4.03
CA ARG A 413 -18.21 0.85 3.87
C ARG A 413 -18.50 1.56 5.20
N PHE A 414 -17.67 2.52 5.57
CA PHE A 414 -17.83 3.26 6.82
C PHE A 414 -19.13 4.09 6.82
N GLY A 415 -19.58 4.56 5.65
CA GLY A 415 -20.88 5.22 5.47
C GLY A 415 -22.11 4.32 5.64
N TYR A 416 -21.95 2.99 5.61
CA TYR A 416 -23.00 2.06 6.06
C TYR A 416 -23.03 1.96 7.58
N GLN A 417 -21.86 1.81 8.20
CA GLN A 417 -21.70 1.67 9.65
C GLN A 417 -22.11 2.94 10.41
N GLN A 418 -21.67 4.11 9.95
CA GLN A 418 -21.96 5.41 10.56
C GLN A 418 -22.66 6.34 9.59
N GLN A 419 -23.95 6.58 9.83
CA GLN A 419 -24.81 7.40 8.99
C GLN A 419 -24.99 8.82 9.52
N ASN A 420 -24.62 9.08 10.79
CA ASN A 420 -24.60 10.43 11.34
C ASN A 420 -23.27 11.11 10.97
N GLN A 421 -23.35 12.20 10.21
CA GLN A 421 -22.17 12.92 9.71
C GLN A 421 -21.27 13.47 10.82
N LYS A 422 -21.76 13.64 12.05
CA LYS A 422 -20.96 14.10 13.20
C LYS A 422 -19.87 13.10 13.60
N PRO A 423 -20.18 11.89 14.14
CA PRO A 423 -19.18 10.85 14.39
C PRO A 423 -18.43 10.42 13.12
N PHE A 424 -19.04 10.49 11.94
CA PHE A 424 -18.35 10.20 10.69
C PHE A 424 -17.20 11.19 10.44
N ASN A 425 -17.48 12.50 10.47
CA ASN A 425 -16.46 13.53 10.26
C ASN A 425 -15.43 13.54 11.41
N ALA A 426 -15.85 13.22 12.64
CA ALA A 426 -14.92 13.04 13.76
C ALA A 426 -13.93 11.89 13.52
N SER A 427 -14.42 10.73 13.04
CA SER A 427 -13.56 9.60 12.65
C SER A 427 -12.56 9.98 11.55
N LEU A 428 -13.04 10.67 10.50
CA LEU A 428 -12.21 11.13 9.39
C LEU A 428 -11.15 12.16 9.84
N ALA A 429 -11.49 13.06 10.77
CA ALA A 429 -10.53 13.98 11.36
C ALA A 429 -9.44 13.27 12.18
N VAL A 430 -9.82 12.21 12.92
CA VAL A 430 -8.85 11.36 13.64
C VAL A 430 -7.96 10.59 12.66
N LEU A 431 -8.51 9.99 11.59
CA LEU A 431 -7.71 9.33 10.54
C LEU A 431 -6.62 10.26 9.99
N LEU A 432 -7.00 11.48 9.63
CA LEU A 432 -6.10 12.45 9.01
C LEU A 432 -5.05 13.02 9.98
N THR A 433 -5.28 12.97 11.30
CA THR A 433 -4.35 13.49 12.34
C THR A 433 -3.61 12.41 13.14
N ALA A 434 -4.01 11.14 13.05
CA ALA A 434 -3.34 10.00 13.68
C ALA A 434 -2.00 9.64 12.99
N ARG A 435 -1.20 8.81 13.67
CA ARG A 435 0.05 8.22 13.14
C ARG A 435 -0.24 7.24 12.00
N GLY A 436 0.71 7.11 11.08
CA GLY A 436 0.54 6.31 9.84
C GLY A 436 0.26 7.19 8.62
N ILE A 437 0.16 6.55 7.46
CA ILE A 437 -0.22 7.17 6.18
C ILE A 437 -1.73 6.98 5.99
N PRO A 438 -2.57 8.04 6.02
CA PRO A 438 -4.02 7.88 5.90
C PRO A 438 -4.42 7.54 4.46
N ASN A 439 -5.16 6.44 4.33
CA ASN A 439 -5.84 5.97 3.13
C ASN A 439 -7.34 6.25 3.22
N ILE A 440 -7.88 6.86 2.18
CA ILE A 440 -9.31 7.16 2.02
C ILE A 440 -9.82 6.33 0.83
N TYR A 441 -10.77 5.44 1.09
CA TYR A 441 -11.40 4.65 0.03
C TYR A 441 -12.39 5.51 -0.78
N TYR A 442 -12.40 5.35 -2.10
CA TYR A 442 -13.05 6.29 -3.01
C TYR A 442 -14.53 6.54 -2.67
N GLY A 443 -14.93 7.82 -2.59
CA GLY A 443 -16.31 8.21 -2.31
C GLY A 443 -16.69 8.25 -0.82
N THR A 444 -15.79 7.92 0.11
CA THR A 444 -16.01 8.13 1.55
C THR A 444 -16.24 9.62 1.87
N GLU A 445 -15.63 10.54 1.11
CA GLU A 445 -15.90 11.99 1.15
C GLU A 445 -17.29 12.40 0.63
N GLN A 446 -17.96 11.52 -0.11
CA GLN A 446 -19.33 11.70 -0.62
C GLN A 446 -20.39 11.07 0.32
N TYR A 447 -19.98 10.52 1.47
CA TYR A 447 -20.82 9.76 2.41
C TYR A 447 -21.52 8.54 1.77
N ILE A 448 -20.82 7.86 0.84
CA ILE A 448 -21.34 6.70 0.13
C ILE A 448 -21.76 5.58 1.10
N ASN A 449 -23.03 5.18 1.00
CA ASN A 449 -23.64 4.12 1.79
C ASN A 449 -24.33 3.11 0.85
N PRO A 450 -23.81 1.87 0.71
CA PRO A 450 -24.39 0.83 -0.14
C PRO A 450 -25.68 0.21 0.43
N GLY A 451 -26.13 0.60 1.63
CA GLY A 451 -27.31 0.04 2.29
C GLY A 451 -27.13 -1.37 2.87
N THR A 452 -25.91 -1.91 2.83
CA THR A 452 -25.56 -3.27 3.26
C THR A 452 -24.10 -3.35 3.75
N ASN A 453 -23.75 -4.39 4.50
CA ASN A 453 -22.38 -4.73 4.85
C ASN A 453 -21.71 -5.70 3.85
N ASP A 454 -22.36 -6.07 2.75
CA ASP A 454 -21.73 -6.85 1.67
C ASP A 454 -20.68 -5.99 0.93
N ASN A 455 -19.40 -6.32 1.12
CA ASN A 455 -18.26 -5.67 0.47
C ASN A 455 -18.42 -5.59 -1.06
N ASN A 456 -18.99 -6.61 -1.70
CA ASN A 456 -19.18 -6.64 -3.16
C ASN A 456 -20.11 -5.51 -3.62
N ILE A 457 -21.17 -5.26 -2.85
CA ILE A 457 -22.11 -4.17 -3.09
C ILE A 457 -21.48 -2.84 -2.63
N GLY A 458 -20.62 -2.85 -1.61
CA GLY A 458 -19.78 -1.71 -1.20
C GLY A 458 -18.81 -1.19 -2.26
N ARG A 459 -18.43 -2.03 -3.24
CA ARG A 459 -17.65 -1.67 -4.44
C ARG A 459 -18.54 -0.98 -5.51
N ILE A 460 -19.35 -0.02 -5.08
CA ILE A 460 -20.29 0.79 -5.91
C ILE A 460 -19.58 1.55 -7.03
N PHE A 461 -20.26 1.75 -8.17
CA PHE A 461 -19.77 2.61 -9.25
C PHE A 461 -20.01 4.10 -8.91
N MET A 462 -18.93 4.81 -8.55
CA MET A 462 -18.96 6.17 -8.00
C MET A 462 -19.56 7.20 -8.96
N GLU A 463 -19.38 7.05 -10.27
CA GLU A 463 -20.01 7.91 -11.28
C GLU A 463 -21.54 7.91 -11.18
N LYS A 464 -22.16 6.73 -10.98
CA LYS A 464 -23.62 6.60 -10.99
C LYS A 464 -24.25 6.79 -9.60
N GLN A 465 -23.42 6.80 -8.54
CA GLN A 465 -23.84 6.86 -7.13
C GLN A 465 -23.36 8.13 -6.39
N SER A 466 -22.62 9.03 -7.04
CA SER A 466 -22.17 10.29 -6.47
C SER A 466 -22.31 11.43 -7.48
N SER A 467 -21.86 12.64 -7.11
CA SER A 467 -21.79 13.79 -8.01
C SER A 467 -20.42 14.47 -8.01
N PHE A 468 -19.38 13.83 -7.44
CA PHE A 468 -18.07 14.43 -7.18
C PHE A 468 -18.20 15.80 -6.49
N ASN A 469 -19.05 15.87 -5.46
CA ASN A 469 -19.46 17.11 -4.81
C ASN A 469 -18.37 17.63 -3.86
N GLU A 470 -17.61 18.62 -4.32
CA GLU A 470 -16.57 19.33 -3.55
C GLU A 470 -17.12 20.13 -2.35
N ASN A 471 -18.45 20.22 -2.19
CA ASN A 471 -19.06 20.99 -1.11
C ASN A 471 -19.35 20.21 0.19
N THR A 472 -19.16 18.90 0.24
CA THR A 472 -19.38 18.12 1.48
C THR A 472 -18.42 18.54 2.59
N THR A 473 -18.82 18.35 3.86
CA THR A 473 -17.94 18.63 5.00
C THR A 473 -16.73 17.72 4.99
N ALA A 474 -16.91 16.43 4.65
CA ALA A 474 -15.80 15.47 4.54
C ALA A 474 -14.77 15.89 3.48
N TYR A 475 -15.18 16.30 2.28
CA TYR A 475 -14.25 16.77 1.23
C TYR A 475 -13.40 17.96 1.71
N LYS A 476 -14.05 18.96 2.34
CA LYS A 476 -13.40 20.16 2.88
C LYS A 476 -12.48 19.84 4.07
N LEU A 477 -12.88 18.88 4.91
CA LEU A 477 -12.10 18.37 6.03
C LEU A 477 -10.81 17.67 5.57
N ILE A 478 -10.90 16.83 4.53
CA ILE A 478 -9.75 16.15 3.92
C ILE A 478 -8.74 17.18 3.40
N LYS A 479 -9.20 18.18 2.62
CA LYS A 479 -8.32 19.26 2.14
C LYS A 479 -7.65 19.98 3.29
N LYS A 480 -8.42 20.34 4.31
CA LYS A 480 -7.93 21.12 5.44
C LYS A 480 -6.90 20.36 6.27
N LEU A 481 -7.11 19.07 6.55
CA LEU A 481 -6.16 18.29 7.36
C LEU A 481 -5.01 17.69 6.56
N SER A 482 -5.14 17.54 5.24
CA SER A 482 -3.98 17.28 4.36
C SER A 482 -3.01 18.46 4.36
N ASP A 483 -3.52 19.71 4.26
CA ASP A 483 -2.69 20.92 4.40
C ASP A 483 -1.96 20.96 5.75
N LEU A 484 -2.59 20.50 6.84
CA LEU A 484 -1.95 20.38 8.15
C LEU A 484 -0.87 19.29 8.17
N ARG A 485 -1.14 18.12 7.59
CA ARG A 485 -0.20 16.99 7.54
C ARG A 485 1.06 17.31 6.73
N GLN A 486 0.91 18.04 5.64
CA GLN A 486 2.03 18.55 4.83
C GLN A 486 2.84 19.62 5.57
N SER A 487 2.16 20.53 6.28
CA SER A 487 2.78 21.72 6.88
C SER A 487 3.22 21.60 8.35
N ASN A 488 2.83 20.54 9.09
CA ASN A 488 3.27 20.30 10.46
C ASN A 488 3.80 18.86 10.63
N ASP A 489 5.12 18.75 10.77
CA ASP A 489 5.84 17.46 10.89
C ASP A 489 5.41 16.62 12.10
N ALA A 490 4.72 17.19 13.09
CA ALA A 490 4.15 16.42 14.18
C ALA A 490 3.10 15.40 13.69
N ILE A 491 2.31 15.73 12.67
CA ILE A 491 1.33 14.79 12.10
C ILE A 491 2.01 13.67 11.30
N ALA A 492 3.09 13.99 10.59
CA ALA A 492 3.82 13.02 9.78
C ALA A 492 4.73 12.10 10.62
N TYR A 493 5.56 12.66 11.50
CA TYR A 493 6.64 11.92 12.18
C TYR A 493 6.44 11.85 13.70
N GLY A 494 5.52 12.63 14.27
CA GLY A 494 5.42 12.82 15.72
C GLY A 494 4.82 11.65 16.48
N GLN A 495 5.37 11.40 17.67
CA GLN A 495 4.82 10.42 18.60
C GLN A 495 3.44 10.86 19.09
N THR A 496 2.57 9.88 19.28
CA THR A 496 1.22 10.01 19.84
C THR A 496 1.26 9.89 21.36
N SER A 497 0.52 10.76 22.05
CA SER A 497 0.26 10.67 23.49
C SER A 497 -1.22 10.94 23.74
N VAL A 498 -1.91 10.04 24.43
CA VAL A 498 -3.28 10.29 24.90
C VAL A 498 -3.20 11.10 26.19
N LEU A 499 -3.75 12.31 26.18
CA LEU A 499 -3.70 13.26 27.31
C LEU A 499 -4.93 13.11 28.22
N TYR A 500 -6.06 12.72 27.62
CA TYR A 500 -7.30 12.39 28.30
C TYR A 500 -8.12 11.43 27.43
N SER A 501 -8.84 10.49 28.04
CA SER A 501 -9.90 9.74 27.38
C SER A 501 -10.93 9.24 28.40
N ASP A 502 -12.17 9.09 27.96
CA ASP A 502 -13.22 8.38 28.69
C ASP A 502 -13.99 7.44 27.73
N ASP A 503 -15.28 7.22 27.95
CA ASP A 503 -16.15 6.47 27.05
C ASP A 503 -16.40 7.18 25.70
N ASN A 504 -16.37 8.53 25.65
CA ASN A 504 -16.98 9.35 24.59
C ASN A 504 -16.08 10.47 24.06
N VAL A 505 -15.06 10.85 24.82
CA VAL A 505 -14.10 11.89 24.49
C VAL A 505 -12.69 11.33 24.50
N MET A 506 -11.85 11.87 23.63
CA MET A 506 -10.40 11.73 23.71
C MET A 506 -9.75 13.08 23.40
N VAL A 507 -8.70 13.42 24.14
CA VAL A 507 -7.73 14.42 23.73
C VAL A 507 -6.38 13.74 23.56
N PHE A 508 -5.82 13.81 22.37
CA PHE A 508 -4.50 13.27 22.07
C PHE A 508 -3.60 14.34 21.47
N GLN A 509 -2.30 14.07 21.53
CA GLN A 509 -1.26 14.95 21.01
C GLN A 509 -0.36 14.16 20.07
N ARG A 510 0.02 14.80 18.98
CA ARG A 510 1.12 14.43 18.11
C ARG A 510 2.28 15.40 18.37
N LYS A 511 3.50 14.92 18.60
CA LYS A 511 4.67 15.79 18.83
C LYS A 511 5.94 15.25 18.14
N PHE A 512 6.57 16.09 17.33
CA PHE A 512 7.87 15.85 16.69
C PHE A 512 8.80 17.01 17.02
N TYR A 513 9.82 16.75 17.85
CA TYR A 513 10.59 17.82 18.51
C TYR A 513 9.66 18.86 19.13
N ASP A 514 9.77 20.15 18.78
CA ASP A 514 8.86 21.18 19.29
C ASP A 514 7.61 21.39 18.44
N ASN A 515 7.54 20.86 17.21
CA ASN A 515 6.30 20.83 16.44
C ASN A 515 5.27 19.96 17.19
N THR A 516 4.08 20.53 17.44
CA THR A 516 3.06 19.90 18.29
C THR A 516 1.68 20.16 17.71
N VAL A 517 0.83 19.14 17.63
CA VAL A 517 -0.61 19.29 17.40
C VAL A 517 -1.37 18.57 18.51
N VAL A 518 -2.35 19.25 19.10
CA VAL A 518 -3.31 18.67 20.06
C VAL A 518 -4.65 18.58 19.34
N VAL A 519 -5.31 17.44 19.47
CA VAL A 519 -6.63 17.15 18.87
C VAL A 519 -7.57 16.69 19.98
N ALA A 520 -8.66 17.41 20.18
CA ALA A 520 -9.76 17.03 21.08
C ALA A 520 -10.95 16.55 20.25
N VAL A 521 -11.61 15.47 20.67
CA VAL A 521 -12.66 14.79 19.91
C VAL A 521 -13.76 14.31 20.82
N ASN A 522 -15.01 14.67 20.52
CA ASN A 522 -16.20 14.07 21.10
C ASN A 522 -16.95 13.25 20.04
N ARG A 523 -16.98 11.92 20.17
CA ARG A 523 -17.67 11.05 19.19
C ARG A 523 -19.21 11.16 19.26
N GLN A 524 -19.79 11.56 20.39
CA GLN A 524 -21.24 11.56 20.57
C GLN A 524 -21.89 12.69 19.76
N PRO A 525 -22.87 12.43 18.89
CA PRO A 525 -23.41 13.46 17.98
C PRO A 525 -24.17 14.59 18.70
N ASP A 526 -24.87 14.29 19.79
CA ASP A 526 -25.87 15.20 20.37
C ASP A 526 -25.71 15.38 21.90
N ARG A 527 -24.54 15.02 22.45
CA ARG A 527 -24.22 15.16 23.87
C ARG A 527 -22.92 15.93 24.05
N SER A 528 -22.95 16.96 24.88
CA SER A 528 -21.75 17.70 25.28
C SER A 528 -21.06 17.04 26.49
N TYR A 529 -19.74 17.16 26.57
CA TYR A 529 -18.90 16.64 27.65
C TYR A 529 -17.92 17.72 28.13
N THR A 530 -17.32 17.53 29.31
CA THR A 530 -16.33 18.46 29.87
C THR A 530 -15.03 17.73 30.14
N VAL A 531 -13.98 18.08 29.40
CA VAL A 531 -12.60 17.65 29.67
C VAL A 531 -12.06 18.48 30.85
N PRO A 532 -11.44 17.87 31.87
CA PRO A 532 -10.74 18.60 32.93
C PRO A 532 -9.52 19.36 32.38
N SER A 533 -8.88 20.19 33.20
CA SER A 533 -7.60 20.82 32.79
C SER A 533 -6.54 19.75 32.50
N ILE A 534 -5.96 19.80 31.31
CA ILE A 534 -4.98 18.84 30.78
C ILE A 534 -3.62 19.49 30.56
N SER A 535 -2.55 18.75 30.85
CA SER A 535 -1.18 19.15 30.49
C SER A 535 -0.93 18.90 29.00
N VAL A 536 -0.37 19.88 28.30
CA VAL A 536 -0.09 19.85 26.86
C VAL A 536 1.36 20.21 26.56
N GLY A 537 1.88 19.74 25.42
CA GLY A 537 3.21 20.06 24.89
C GLY A 537 3.28 21.31 24.02
N LEU A 538 2.16 22.03 23.85
CA LEU A 538 2.08 23.33 23.20
C LEU A 538 2.74 24.42 24.07
N PRO A 539 3.47 25.40 23.48
CA PRO A 539 3.88 26.61 24.18
C PRO A 539 2.70 27.41 24.75
N SER A 540 2.95 28.28 25.74
CA SER A 540 1.90 29.17 26.27
C SER A 540 1.51 30.24 25.25
N GLY A 541 0.20 30.44 25.06
CA GLY A 541 -0.36 31.28 24.01
C GLY A 541 -1.82 30.91 23.70
N THR A 542 -2.47 31.68 22.84
CA THR A 542 -3.84 31.40 22.36
C THR A 542 -3.78 30.74 20.98
N TYR A 543 -4.53 29.65 20.80
CA TYR A 543 -4.60 28.87 19.58
C TYR A 543 -6.04 28.82 19.10
N SER A 544 -6.31 29.33 17.90
CA SER A 544 -7.56 29.08 17.19
C SER A 544 -7.63 27.61 16.79
N ASP A 545 -8.83 27.01 16.81
CA ASP A 545 -9.06 25.75 16.08
C ASP A 545 -8.62 25.92 14.60
N TYR A 546 -7.77 24.99 14.16
CA TYR A 546 -7.25 24.97 12.80
C TYR A 546 -8.36 24.65 11.79
N LEU A 547 -9.39 23.88 12.15
CA LEU A 547 -10.53 23.59 11.27
C LEU A 547 -11.44 24.82 11.03
N GLY A 548 -11.29 25.89 11.80
CA GLY A 548 -12.10 27.11 11.68
C GLY A 548 -13.57 26.88 12.07
N SER A 549 -13.80 26.08 13.13
CA SER A 549 -15.11 25.65 13.61
C SER A 549 -15.93 24.82 12.61
N MET A 550 -15.28 24.26 11.56
CA MET A 550 -15.94 23.37 10.59
C MET A 550 -16.57 22.14 11.25
N LEU A 551 -15.94 21.62 12.30
CA LEU A 551 -16.45 20.57 13.19
C LEU A 551 -16.72 21.13 14.60
N TYR A 552 -17.32 22.32 14.67
CA TYR A 552 -17.77 23.02 15.89
C TYR A 552 -16.66 23.49 16.86
N GLY A 553 -15.41 23.06 16.67
CA GLY A 553 -14.27 23.39 17.52
C GLY A 553 -13.99 24.88 17.71
N ASP A 554 -13.32 25.20 18.82
CA ASP A 554 -13.23 26.53 19.41
C ASP A 554 -11.78 26.98 19.66
N SER A 555 -11.59 28.23 20.07
CA SER A 555 -10.26 28.76 20.37
C SER A 555 -9.83 28.48 21.82
N THR A 556 -8.65 27.90 22.02
CA THR A 556 -8.10 27.60 23.35
C THR A 556 -6.98 28.54 23.77
N THR A 557 -6.65 28.55 25.06
CA THR A 557 -5.45 29.24 25.59
C THR A 557 -4.66 28.30 26.48
N VAL A 558 -3.37 28.19 26.18
CA VAL A 558 -2.40 27.40 26.94
C VAL A 558 -1.69 28.32 27.94
N SER A 559 -1.73 27.98 29.23
CA SER A 559 -0.97 28.65 30.27
C SER A 559 -0.25 27.63 31.15
N ASN A 560 1.00 27.91 31.55
CA ASN A 560 1.82 27.02 32.39
C ASN A 560 1.91 25.56 31.89
N GLY A 561 1.89 25.36 30.58
CA GLY A 561 1.91 24.02 29.96
C GLY A 561 0.58 23.26 30.06
N LYS A 562 -0.54 23.95 30.28
CA LYS A 562 -1.87 23.36 30.38
C LYS A 562 -2.90 24.10 29.53
N ILE A 563 -3.91 23.36 29.07
CA ILE A 563 -5.22 23.93 28.76
C ILE A 563 -6.09 23.81 30.03
N ASP A 564 -6.96 24.79 30.28
CA ASP A 564 -7.97 24.70 31.35
C ASP A 564 -9.09 23.71 30.98
N SER A 565 -10.24 23.74 31.66
CA SER A 565 -11.33 22.79 31.36
C SER A 565 -12.00 23.14 30.03
N ILE A 566 -12.06 22.17 29.11
CA ILE A 566 -12.67 22.32 27.78
C ILE A 566 -14.09 21.75 27.82
N GLY A 567 -15.09 22.48 27.34
CA GLY A 567 -16.42 21.93 27.07
C GLY A 567 -16.55 21.57 25.61
N LEU A 568 -16.73 20.29 25.29
CA LEU A 568 -16.88 19.79 23.91
C LEU A 568 -18.35 19.58 23.58
N SER A 569 -18.87 20.20 22.50
CA SER A 569 -20.23 19.91 22.03
C SER A 569 -20.32 18.59 21.26
N GLY A 570 -21.54 18.18 20.90
CA GLY A 570 -21.75 16.89 20.24
C GLY A 570 -21.18 16.85 18.82
N GLY A 571 -20.29 15.90 18.53
CA GLY A 571 -19.59 15.76 17.25
C GLY A 571 -18.41 16.73 17.06
N GLU A 572 -17.97 17.37 18.14
CA GLU A 572 -16.94 18.41 18.10
C GLU A 572 -15.54 17.83 17.91
N VAL A 573 -14.75 18.52 17.08
CA VAL A 573 -13.31 18.30 16.93
C VAL A 573 -12.58 19.63 16.93
N ASP A 574 -11.68 19.80 17.89
CA ASP A 574 -10.69 20.87 17.90
C ASP A 574 -9.35 20.37 17.35
N VAL A 575 -8.65 21.20 16.59
CA VAL A 575 -7.27 20.94 16.18
C VAL A 575 -6.39 22.16 16.46
N TRP A 576 -5.60 22.13 17.54
CA TRP A 576 -4.69 23.21 17.90
C TRP A 576 -3.25 22.87 17.51
N SER A 577 -2.67 23.67 16.61
CA SER A 577 -1.40 23.39 15.95
C SER A 577 -0.32 24.43 16.29
N TYR A 578 0.89 23.96 16.59
CA TYR A 578 2.09 24.77 16.72
C TYR A 578 3.21 24.19 15.84
N ASN A 579 3.78 25.06 15.00
CA ASN A 579 5.00 24.81 14.25
C ASN A 579 6.14 25.61 14.88
N ALA A 580 7.19 24.93 15.31
CA ALA A 580 8.40 25.55 15.80
C ALA A 580 9.23 26.12 14.65
N ALA A 581 9.94 27.23 14.90
CA ALA A 581 10.95 27.76 14.00
C ALA A 581 12.02 26.69 13.69
N ALA A 582 12.65 26.76 12.51
CA ALA A 582 13.75 25.86 12.17
C ALA A 582 14.92 26.04 13.14
N THR A 583 15.54 24.92 13.54
CA THR A 583 16.73 24.90 14.39
C THR A 583 17.98 24.65 13.55
N GLU A 584 19.18 24.82 14.11
CA GLU A 584 20.43 24.43 13.43
C GLU A 584 20.67 22.91 13.47
N THR A 585 19.89 22.17 14.26
CA THR A 585 20.05 20.71 14.43
C THR A 585 19.18 19.97 13.41
N PRO A 586 19.75 19.07 12.59
CA PRO A 586 18.99 18.12 11.79
C PRO A 586 18.03 17.27 12.64
N GLU A 587 16.78 17.14 12.21
CA GLU A 587 15.74 16.37 12.91
C GLU A 587 15.19 15.32 11.92
N VAL A 588 15.54 14.04 12.11
CA VAL A 588 15.16 12.94 11.21
C VAL A 588 13.83 12.36 11.66
N GLY A 589 12.84 12.36 10.77
CA GLY A 589 11.48 11.89 11.02
C GLY A 589 11.13 10.54 10.42
N ASP A 590 11.69 10.20 9.25
CA ASP A 590 11.39 8.94 8.55
C ASP A 590 12.52 8.50 7.59
N ILE A 591 12.50 7.24 7.14
CA ILE A 591 13.50 6.66 6.22
C ILE A 591 12.89 5.60 5.28
N MET A 592 13.15 5.72 3.97
CA MET A 592 12.62 4.85 2.91
C MET A 592 13.72 4.48 1.91
N SER A 593 14.09 3.22 1.68
CA SER A 593 13.67 1.99 2.34
C SER A 593 14.09 1.94 3.83
N THR A 594 13.57 0.95 4.56
CA THR A 594 13.96 0.61 5.95
C THR A 594 15.10 -0.42 6.02
N GLN A 595 15.38 -1.12 4.91
CA GLN A 595 16.51 -2.05 4.76
C GLN A 595 16.98 -2.16 3.31
N GLY A 596 18.16 -2.72 3.09
CA GLY A 596 18.72 -2.95 1.75
C GLY A 596 20.22 -3.28 1.74
N SER A 597 20.70 -3.87 0.65
CA SER A 597 22.13 -4.15 0.43
C SER A 597 22.92 -2.90 0.00
N ALA A 598 24.26 -3.02 -0.10
CA ALA A 598 25.14 -1.91 -0.47
C ALA A 598 24.83 -1.35 -1.88
N GLY A 599 24.71 -0.03 -1.97
CA GLY A 599 24.35 0.70 -3.20
C GLY A 599 22.84 0.95 -3.36
N THR A 600 21.97 0.29 -2.60
CA THR A 600 20.52 0.55 -2.60
C THR A 600 20.23 2.01 -2.22
N LYS A 601 19.31 2.66 -2.94
CA LYS A 601 18.94 4.07 -2.72
C LYS A 601 18.10 4.21 -1.45
N VAL A 602 18.37 5.24 -0.67
CA VAL A 602 17.64 5.57 0.56
C VAL A 602 17.30 7.06 0.57
N TYR A 603 16.06 7.37 0.89
CA TYR A 603 15.53 8.70 1.16
C TYR A 603 15.36 8.86 2.67
N ILE A 604 15.88 9.94 3.23
CA ILE A 604 15.75 10.31 4.65
C ILE A 604 14.88 11.57 4.71
N TYR A 605 13.80 11.55 5.48
CA TYR A 605 12.85 12.65 5.61
C TYR A 605 12.88 13.27 7.01
N GLY A 606 12.58 14.56 7.11
CA GLY A 606 12.63 15.31 8.36
C GLY A 606 12.74 16.80 8.12
N ARG A 607 13.61 17.49 8.87
CA ARG A 607 13.84 18.94 8.73
C ARG A 607 15.25 19.38 9.14
N ASN A 608 15.58 20.62 8.78
CA ASN A 608 16.82 21.34 9.10
C ASN A 608 18.10 20.71 8.50
N PHE A 609 17.97 19.86 7.48
CA PHE A 609 19.07 19.11 6.87
C PHE A 609 20.11 19.98 6.12
N GLY A 610 19.73 21.19 5.69
CA GLY A 610 20.59 22.09 4.93
C GLY A 610 20.79 21.66 3.47
N THR A 611 21.85 22.18 2.83
CA THR A 611 22.16 21.93 1.41
C THR A 611 23.44 21.12 1.20
N SER A 612 24.15 20.78 2.28
CA SER A 612 25.40 19.99 2.25
C SER A 612 25.55 19.09 3.48
N PRO A 613 24.54 18.26 3.83
CA PRO A 613 24.63 17.36 4.97
C PRO A 613 25.66 16.25 4.75
N THR A 614 26.18 15.69 5.84
CA THR A 614 26.85 14.39 5.86
C THR A 614 25.90 13.35 6.43
N VAL A 615 25.70 12.23 5.74
CA VAL A 615 24.93 11.07 6.24
C VAL A 615 25.89 9.97 6.69
N LYS A 616 25.56 9.28 7.79
CA LYS A 616 26.25 8.07 8.23
C LYS A 616 25.29 6.93 8.54
N PHE A 617 25.70 5.71 8.15
CA PHE A 617 25.11 4.44 8.59
C PHE A 617 26.04 3.88 9.67
N GLY A 618 25.61 3.99 10.94
CA GLY A 618 26.48 3.77 12.08
C GLY A 618 27.66 4.74 12.07
N ASN A 619 28.88 4.21 11.87
CA ASN A 619 30.09 5.03 11.74
C ASN A 619 30.48 5.37 10.29
N THR A 620 29.91 4.68 9.29
CA THR A 620 30.35 4.76 7.90
C THR A 620 29.59 5.85 7.15
N ALA A 621 30.32 6.77 6.53
CA ALA A 621 29.74 7.84 5.72
C ALA A 621 29.10 7.31 4.44
N ALA A 622 27.96 7.88 4.06
CA ALA A 622 27.22 7.56 2.85
C ALA A 622 27.33 8.66 1.79
N THR A 623 27.20 8.29 0.52
CA THR A 623 27.16 9.22 -0.61
C THR A 623 25.81 9.91 -0.63
N VAL A 624 25.76 11.21 -0.36
CA VAL A 624 24.56 12.03 -0.61
C VAL A 624 24.46 12.28 -2.12
N LEU A 625 23.31 11.93 -2.70
CA LEU A 625 23.00 12.13 -4.12
C LEU A 625 22.30 13.49 -4.33
N SER A 626 21.32 13.81 -3.48
CA SER A 626 20.63 15.09 -3.45
C SER A 626 20.19 15.42 -2.02
N SER A 627 19.98 16.70 -1.71
CA SER A 627 19.49 17.13 -0.39
C SER A 627 18.76 18.47 -0.44
N THR A 628 17.62 18.52 0.23
CA THR A 628 16.87 19.73 0.56
C THR A 628 16.85 19.93 2.07
N SER A 629 16.17 20.98 2.55
CA SER A 629 15.95 21.20 3.99
C SER A 629 15.18 20.07 4.70
N THR A 630 14.45 19.22 3.96
CA THR A 630 13.47 18.25 4.49
C THR A 630 13.61 16.83 3.95
N MET A 631 14.40 16.62 2.90
CA MET A 631 14.65 15.30 2.29
C MET A 631 16.13 15.17 1.90
N ILE A 632 16.73 14.01 2.12
CA ILE A 632 18.07 13.64 1.61
C ILE A 632 17.97 12.33 0.86
N GLU A 633 18.45 12.31 -0.38
CA GLU A 633 18.67 11.11 -1.16
C GLU A 633 20.13 10.64 -0.98
N THR A 634 20.32 9.36 -0.69
CA THR A 634 21.62 8.76 -0.41
C THR A 634 21.65 7.28 -0.83
N THR A 635 22.79 6.60 -0.63
CA THR A 635 22.96 5.17 -0.92
C THR A 635 23.58 4.45 0.28
N VAL A 636 23.15 3.22 0.57
CA VAL A 636 23.79 2.36 1.57
C VAL A 636 25.29 2.19 1.26
N PRO A 637 26.22 2.63 2.12
CA PRO A 637 27.64 2.58 1.80
C PRO A 637 28.21 1.18 1.97
N SER A 638 29.07 0.76 1.04
CA SER A 638 29.69 -0.59 0.98
C SER A 638 30.64 -0.94 2.13
N GLY A 639 30.84 -0.02 3.09
CA GLY A 639 31.59 -0.24 4.33
C GLY A 639 30.74 -0.11 5.59
N ALA A 640 29.41 -0.08 5.49
CA ALA A 640 28.54 -0.17 6.66
C ALA A 640 28.65 -1.57 7.28
N VAL A 641 28.48 -1.65 8.60
CA VAL A 641 28.41 -2.94 9.30
C VAL A 641 27.06 -3.58 8.95
N HIS A 642 27.04 -4.84 8.54
CA HIS A 642 25.79 -5.52 8.21
C HIS A 642 24.90 -5.73 9.46
N GLY A 643 23.57 -5.64 9.30
CA GLY A 643 22.58 -5.64 10.37
C GLY A 643 22.09 -4.24 10.77
N ASP A 644 21.55 -4.12 11.98
CA ASP A 644 20.89 -2.89 12.46
C ASP A 644 21.89 -1.74 12.65
N ASN A 645 21.71 -0.66 11.88
CA ASN A 645 22.49 0.57 11.97
C ASN A 645 21.63 1.74 12.47
N SER A 646 22.26 2.65 13.22
CA SER A 646 21.72 3.98 13.48
C SER A 646 22.13 4.90 12.34
N VAL A 647 21.17 5.34 11.52
CA VAL A 647 21.38 6.33 10.45
C VAL A 647 21.26 7.73 11.05
N THR A 648 22.25 8.57 10.78
CA THR A 648 22.33 9.95 11.32
C THR A 648 22.69 10.96 10.23
N VAL A 649 22.20 12.19 10.40
CA VAL A 649 22.46 13.34 9.54
C VAL A 649 23.24 14.39 10.34
N THR A 650 24.34 14.89 9.79
CA THR A 650 25.13 15.99 10.35
C THR A 650 25.08 17.19 9.40
N ASN A 651 24.70 18.37 9.90
CA ASN A 651 24.69 19.65 9.19
C ASN A 651 25.33 20.72 10.09
N SER A 652 26.18 21.59 9.55
CA SER A 652 26.88 22.67 10.31
C SER A 652 27.58 22.22 11.61
N GLY A 653 27.92 20.93 11.75
CA GLY A 653 28.51 20.33 12.97
C GLY A 653 27.48 19.77 13.97
N MET A 654 26.19 20.08 13.82
CA MET A 654 25.10 19.51 14.62
C MET A 654 24.63 18.18 14.02
N THR A 655 24.30 17.20 14.86
CA THR A 655 23.92 15.83 14.43
C THR A 655 22.52 15.47 14.93
N SER A 656 21.75 14.77 14.10
CA SER A 656 20.39 14.33 14.38
C SER A 656 20.28 13.24 15.46
N ASN A 657 19.02 12.94 15.81
CA ASN A 657 18.66 11.60 16.28
C ASN A 657 19.10 10.51 15.29
N GLY A 658 19.29 9.30 15.81
CA GLY A 658 19.36 8.10 14.98
C GLY A 658 17.98 7.64 14.53
N ILE A 659 17.89 7.08 13.33
CA ILE A 659 16.80 6.21 12.88
C ILE A 659 17.36 4.83 12.51
N VAL A 660 16.61 3.74 12.75
CA VAL A 660 17.12 2.38 12.50
C VAL A 660 16.96 2.00 11.04
N TYR A 661 18.04 1.48 10.43
CA TYR A 661 18.06 0.88 9.10
C TYR A 661 18.79 -0.46 9.15
N ASN A 662 18.28 -1.52 8.50
CA ASN A 662 18.95 -2.81 8.45
C ASN A 662 19.79 -2.95 7.16
N VAL A 663 21.11 -2.98 7.30
CA VAL A 663 22.05 -3.14 6.18
C VAL A 663 22.19 -4.62 5.86
N LEU A 664 21.72 -5.04 4.69
CA LEU A 664 21.76 -6.44 4.28
C LEU A 664 23.17 -6.85 3.84
N SER A 665 23.53 -8.13 4.07
CA SER A 665 24.90 -8.62 3.85
C SER A 665 25.31 -8.77 2.38
N GLY A 666 24.37 -8.53 1.47
CA GLY A 666 24.46 -8.74 0.03
C GLY A 666 23.05 -8.90 -0.53
N ASP A 667 22.96 -8.96 -1.86
CA ASP A 667 21.68 -9.16 -2.55
C ASP A 667 21.06 -10.48 -2.10
N GLN A 668 19.80 -10.44 -1.69
CA GLN A 668 19.17 -11.58 -1.02
C GLN A 668 18.75 -12.68 -2.00
N ASN A 669 18.73 -13.92 -1.52
CA ASN A 669 18.07 -15.08 -2.12
C ASN A 669 17.62 -16.07 -1.01
N GLN A 670 17.08 -17.24 -1.36
CA GLN A 670 16.50 -18.16 -0.36
C GLN A 670 17.33 -19.41 -0.09
N VAL A 671 17.41 -19.79 1.18
CA VAL A 671 17.81 -21.14 1.63
C VAL A 671 16.67 -21.74 2.44
N ILE A 672 16.25 -22.96 2.10
CA ILE A 672 15.20 -23.69 2.83
C ILE A 672 15.89 -24.66 3.80
N PHE A 673 15.72 -24.41 5.09
CA PHE A 673 16.34 -25.21 6.15
C PHE A 673 15.43 -26.36 6.57
N HIS A 674 15.95 -27.58 6.66
CA HIS A 674 15.22 -28.79 7.04
C HIS A 674 15.86 -29.50 8.23
N VAL A 675 15.06 -29.86 9.24
CA VAL A 675 15.52 -30.69 10.36
C VAL A 675 14.44 -31.62 10.91
N LYS A 676 14.80 -32.89 11.13
CA LYS A 676 14.00 -33.85 11.89
C LYS A 676 14.32 -33.73 13.37
N ALA A 677 13.37 -33.20 14.14
CA ALA A 677 13.54 -32.85 15.55
C ALA A 677 12.25 -33.12 16.36
N SER A 678 12.33 -34.01 17.36
CA SER A 678 11.24 -34.21 18.32
C SER A 678 11.18 -33.06 19.34
N THR A 679 9.96 -32.63 19.68
CA THR A 679 9.67 -31.51 20.59
C THR A 679 8.66 -31.90 21.67
N ASN A 680 8.61 -31.13 22.77
CA ASN A 680 7.47 -31.13 23.69
C ASN A 680 6.40 -30.14 23.22
N TYR A 681 5.20 -30.20 23.81
CA TYR A 681 4.16 -29.22 23.53
C TYR A 681 4.58 -27.82 24.01
N GLY A 682 4.63 -26.86 23.09
CA GLY A 682 5.10 -25.49 23.33
C GLY A 682 6.55 -25.24 22.93
N ASP A 683 7.35 -26.28 22.68
CA ASP A 683 8.70 -26.11 22.10
C ASP A 683 8.60 -25.80 20.60
N ASN A 684 9.43 -24.87 20.13
CA ASN A 684 9.54 -24.50 18.71
C ASN A 684 11.01 -24.58 18.24
N ILE A 685 11.23 -24.93 16.96
CA ILE A 685 12.56 -24.95 16.33
C ILE A 685 12.84 -23.61 15.63
N TYR A 686 14.07 -23.14 15.68
CA TYR A 686 14.56 -21.95 15.01
C TYR A 686 15.95 -22.19 14.42
N VAL A 687 16.35 -21.39 13.42
CA VAL A 687 17.71 -21.35 12.87
C VAL A 687 18.45 -20.15 13.44
N VAL A 688 19.74 -20.32 13.74
CA VAL A 688 20.66 -19.24 14.12
C VAL A 688 22.05 -19.52 13.53
N GLY A 689 22.80 -18.49 13.14
CA GLY A 689 24.02 -18.66 12.35
C GLY A 689 24.94 -17.44 12.30
N SER A 690 26.02 -17.55 11.54
CA SER A 690 27.17 -16.63 11.57
C SER A 690 26.97 -15.30 10.81
N ILE A 691 25.81 -15.09 10.21
CA ILE A 691 25.45 -13.88 9.44
C ILE A 691 24.29 -13.13 10.13
N PRO A 692 24.17 -11.80 9.95
CA PRO A 692 23.09 -11.00 10.55
C PRO A 692 21.69 -11.49 10.21
N GLU A 693 21.48 -11.98 8.98
CA GLU A 693 20.24 -12.59 8.51
C GLU A 693 19.84 -13.86 9.30
N LEU A 694 20.79 -14.48 10.01
CA LEU A 694 20.59 -15.59 10.95
C LEU A 694 20.98 -15.20 12.39
N GLY A 695 20.97 -13.90 12.71
CA GLY A 695 21.17 -13.37 14.06
C GLY A 695 22.62 -13.28 14.56
N SER A 696 23.64 -13.60 13.75
CA SER A 696 25.05 -13.58 14.16
C SER A 696 25.34 -14.34 15.47
N TRP A 697 24.75 -15.53 15.61
CA TRP A 697 24.72 -16.40 16.79
C TRP A 697 23.96 -15.87 18.03
N ASP A 698 23.36 -14.67 17.98
CA ASP A 698 22.46 -14.18 19.01
C ASP A 698 21.10 -14.90 18.92
N THR A 699 20.78 -15.70 19.95
CA THR A 699 19.54 -16.49 20.00
C THR A 699 18.29 -15.62 20.21
N SER A 700 18.43 -14.35 20.61
CA SER A 700 17.33 -13.38 20.60
C SER A 700 17.01 -12.87 19.20
N LYS A 701 17.97 -12.97 18.26
CA LYS A 701 17.87 -12.59 16.84
C LYS A 701 17.81 -13.77 15.87
N CYS A 702 17.41 -14.96 16.34
CA CYS A 702 17.15 -16.11 15.46
C CYS A 702 16.03 -15.82 14.45
N THR A 703 15.81 -16.77 13.52
CA THR A 703 14.69 -16.73 12.56
C THR A 703 13.31 -16.69 13.26
N GLU A 704 12.24 -16.63 12.46
CA GLU A 704 10.93 -17.10 12.91
C GLU A 704 10.95 -18.60 13.26
N ALA A 705 9.88 -19.10 13.87
CA ALA A 705 9.72 -20.52 14.17
C ALA A 705 9.57 -21.32 12.87
N MET A 706 10.25 -22.46 12.78
CA MET A 706 10.12 -23.36 11.64
C MET A 706 8.71 -23.99 11.61
N LEU A 707 8.23 -24.34 10.42
CA LEU A 707 6.93 -24.97 10.20
C LEU A 707 7.09 -26.50 10.14
N CYS A 708 6.13 -27.28 10.65
CA CYS A 708 6.24 -28.74 10.71
C CYS A 708 4.99 -29.50 10.18
N PRO A 709 4.56 -29.29 8.91
CA PRO A 709 3.43 -30.01 8.33
C PRO A 709 3.63 -31.53 8.32
N ASN A 710 4.88 -31.99 8.26
CA ASN A 710 5.29 -33.40 8.22
C ASN A 710 6.13 -33.79 9.46
N TYR A 711 5.66 -33.42 10.66
CA TYR A 711 6.33 -33.73 11.93
C TYR A 711 6.76 -35.22 12.03
N PRO A 712 8.00 -35.55 12.45
CA PRO A 712 8.97 -34.69 13.14
C PRO A 712 9.87 -33.86 12.23
N GLU A 713 9.60 -33.75 10.93
CA GLU A 713 10.32 -32.82 10.06
C GLU A 713 9.79 -31.39 10.17
N TRP A 714 10.72 -30.47 10.33
CA TRP A 714 10.53 -29.03 10.35
C TRP A 714 11.24 -28.42 9.14
N TYR A 715 10.59 -27.48 8.46
CA TYR A 715 11.18 -26.71 7.36
C TYR A 715 10.99 -25.19 7.56
N LEU A 716 11.86 -24.38 6.97
CA LEU A 716 11.71 -22.93 6.91
C LEU A 716 12.52 -22.33 5.76
N PRO A 717 11.88 -21.67 4.77
CA PRO A 717 12.55 -20.75 3.86
C PRO A 717 13.09 -19.52 4.62
N VAL A 718 14.34 -19.14 4.37
CA VAL A 718 14.97 -17.96 4.98
C VAL A 718 15.73 -17.18 3.91
N SER A 719 15.54 -15.86 3.92
CA SER A 719 16.24 -14.93 3.04
C SER A 719 17.65 -14.66 3.57
N VAL A 720 18.66 -14.93 2.74
CA VAL A 720 20.09 -14.85 3.05
C VAL A 720 20.83 -14.17 1.89
N PRO A 721 22.04 -13.60 2.08
CA PRO A 721 22.81 -13.04 0.98
C PRO A 721 23.23 -14.13 -0.02
N ALA A 722 23.14 -13.83 -1.32
CA ALA A 722 23.56 -14.72 -2.40
C ALA A 722 25.08 -14.97 -2.41
N ASN A 723 25.50 -16.06 -3.06
CA ASN A 723 26.89 -16.50 -3.24
C ASN A 723 27.72 -16.53 -1.94
N THR A 724 27.09 -16.74 -0.79
CA THR A 724 27.70 -16.56 0.54
C THR A 724 27.76 -17.89 1.27
N THR A 725 28.97 -18.27 1.69
CA THR A 725 29.19 -19.42 2.58
C THR A 725 29.07 -18.97 4.03
N PHE A 726 28.15 -19.56 4.78
CA PHE A 726 27.92 -19.24 6.19
C PHE A 726 27.74 -20.50 7.05
N GLN A 727 27.84 -20.32 8.37
CA GLN A 727 27.60 -21.38 9.35
C GLN A 727 26.28 -21.19 10.09
N PHE A 728 25.66 -22.28 10.52
CA PHE A 728 24.40 -22.26 11.28
C PHE A 728 24.25 -23.47 12.22
N LYS A 729 23.24 -23.38 13.09
CA LYS A 729 22.71 -24.45 13.93
C LYS A 729 21.20 -24.31 14.08
N PHE A 730 20.55 -25.42 14.44
CA PHE A 730 19.19 -25.42 14.97
C PHE A 730 19.19 -25.22 16.49
N ILE A 731 18.20 -24.47 16.97
CA ILE A 731 17.90 -24.31 18.40
C ILE A 731 16.42 -24.62 18.67
N LYS A 732 16.14 -25.13 19.88
CA LYS A 732 14.80 -25.22 20.47
C LYS A 732 14.61 -24.06 21.43
N LYS A 733 13.42 -23.47 21.45
CA LYS A 733 12.95 -22.63 22.56
C LYS A 733 11.67 -23.22 23.13
N ASP A 734 11.59 -23.31 24.46
CA ASP A 734 10.34 -23.61 25.15
C ASP A 734 9.43 -22.37 25.25
N SER A 735 8.23 -22.53 25.83
CA SER A 735 7.26 -21.46 26.05
C SER A 735 7.69 -20.39 27.07
N SER A 736 8.81 -20.61 27.79
CA SER A 736 9.45 -19.63 28.68
C SER A 736 10.64 -18.94 28.02
N GLY A 737 11.00 -19.31 26.79
CA GLY A 737 12.14 -18.77 26.04
C GLY A 737 13.48 -19.44 26.35
N ASN A 738 13.53 -20.53 27.12
CA ASN A 738 14.77 -21.24 27.43
C ASN A 738 15.33 -21.89 26.15
N VAL A 739 16.61 -21.64 25.84
CA VAL A 739 17.24 -22.09 24.60
C VAL A 739 18.00 -23.41 24.81
N THR A 740 17.65 -24.44 24.04
CA THR A 740 18.47 -25.66 23.90
C THR A 740 19.08 -25.71 22.51
N TRP A 741 20.39 -25.87 22.41
CA TRP A 741 21.10 -25.99 21.14
C TRP A 741 21.23 -27.46 20.69
N GLU A 742 21.35 -27.69 19.38
CA GLU A 742 21.80 -29.01 18.90
C GLU A 742 23.28 -29.28 19.25
N SER A 743 23.61 -30.54 19.54
CA SER A 743 24.95 -30.94 20.02
C SER A 743 26.03 -31.02 18.94
N SER A 744 25.65 -30.94 17.66
CA SER A 744 26.56 -31.13 16.52
C SER A 744 27.66 -30.06 16.44
N SER A 745 28.64 -30.25 15.55
CA SER A 745 29.42 -29.12 15.04
C SER A 745 28.52 -28.13 14.29
N ASN A 746 29.00 -26.91 14.08
CA ASN A 746 28.33 -25.94 13.22
C ASN A 746 28.17 -26.51 11.80
N ARG A 747 26.96 -26.41 11.26
CA ARG A 747 26.65 -26.79 9.88
C ARG A 747 27.13 -25.66 8.96
N THR A 748 27.52 -25.98 7.73
CA THR A 748 28.01 -25.00 6.74
C THR A 748 27.26 -25.20 5.43
N ILE A 749 26.82 -24.11 4.80
CA ILE A 749 26.18 -24.11 3.48
C ILE A 749 26.63 -22.87 2.70
N THR A 750 26.51 -22.92 1.37
CA THR A 750 26.66 -21.77 0.47
C THR A 750 25.31 -21.53 -0.21
N SER A 751 24.82 -20.30 -0.17
CA SER A 751 23.61 -19.89 -0.89
C SER A 751 23.83 -19.90 -2.42
N SER A 752 22.74 -19.88 -3.21
CA SER A 752 22.86 -19.83 -4.68
C SER A 752 23.58 -18.56 -5.14
N SER A 753 24.22 -18.60 -6.30
CA SER A 753 24.82 -17.42 -6.93
C SER A 753 23.83 -16.58 -7.74
N SER A 754 22.60 -17.07 -7.98
CA SER A 754 21.49 -16.25 -8.50
C SER A 754 20.77 -15.54 -7.36
N THR A 755 20.37 -14.28 -7.55
CA THR A 755 19.51 -13.54 -6.61
C THR A 755 18.12 -14.17 -6.50
N THR A 756 17.60 -14.72 -7.59
CA THR A 756 16.32 -15.44 -7.63
C THR A 756 16.45 -16.92 -7.22
N GLY A 757 17.63 -17.33 -6.76
CA GLY A 757 17.96 -18.73 -6.46
C GLY A 757 17.35 -19.22 -5.14
N VAL A 758 16.97 -20.49 -5.12
CA VAL A 758 16.53 -21.21 -3.92
C VAL A 758 17.42 -22.44 -3.74
N VAL A 759 17.78 -22.75 -2.48
CA VAL A 759 18.63 -23.90 -2.14
C VAL A 759 18.09 -24.63 -0.91
N ASP A 760 17.68 -25.88 -1.08
CA ASP A 760 17.35 -26.76 0.04
C ASP A 760 18.61 -27.23 0.78
N THR A 761 18.59 -27.15 2.12
CA THR A 761 19.51 -27.93 2.94
C THR A 761 19.14 -29.42 2.86
N PRO A 762 20.11 -30.36 2.97
CA PRO A 762 19.81 -31.75 3.27
C PRO A 762 18.97 -31.86 4.56
N VAL A 763 17.97 -32.73 4.58
CA VAL A 763 17.15 -32.96 5.79
C VAL A 763 18.02 -33.51 6.92
N TYR A 764 18.43 -32.63 7.83
CA TYR A 764 19.30 -33.01 8.94
C TYR A 764 18.52 -33.72 10.04
N THR A 765 19.21 -34.55 10.82
CA THR A 765 18.66 -35.04 12.11
C THR A 765 19.20 -34.16 13.24
N TRP A 766 18.31 -33.74 14.14
CA TRP A 766 18.69 -33.09 15.40
C TRP A 766 19.55 -34.03 16.24
N SER A 767 20.76 -33.62 16.60
CA SER A 767 21.57 -34.36 17.58
C SER A 767 21.29 -33.88 19.00
N ALA A 768 20.84 -34.80 19.85
CA ALA A 768 20.81 -34.61 21.30
C ALA A 768 22.22 -34.75 21.91
N ASN A 769 22.38 -34.34 23.16
CA ASN A 769 23.47 -34.81 24.03
C ASN A 769 23.05 -36.09 24.74
#